data_AF-A0A812GSJ6-F1
#
_entry.id   AF-A0A812GSJ6-F1
#
_cell.length_a   1.000
_cell.length_b   1.000
_cell.length_c   1.000
_cell.angle_alpha   90.00
_cell.angle_beta   90.00
_cell.angle_gamma   90.00
#
_symmetry.space_group_name_H-M   'P 1'
#
loop_
_entity.id
_entity.type
_entity.pdbx_description
1 polymer ?
#
loop_
_entity_poly.entity_id
_entity_poly.type
_entity_poly.pdbx_seq_one_letter_code
_entity_poly.pdbx_strand_id
1 'polypeptide(L)'
;MIRFKQSKLTMCIVAALPILSYAKDTSQLEKIDSDSLGIEVKAHEQTDNTRIYLDQGAIWVSRDIMRFDPVLDLSISSDVEVKDGKPLQEMSFAITTNFSYYVDHYQLEVFHGGDRGLVNPLAVVEGQQFANDFNIVWDGTTDQEYQFESNTQLLFRLKAFDKDGNMDVTTVGVIDLVEPDSEVDIDKNDGEEEQSRKLGKAQLMRHNIPTSAGLARFMGTGLKGVDKVVIGEDEFDVEEGELYAEQYLPADSYLFPTRVVFDNGEERRYQLYVRIPDEYWVQAGLADFYIGKNKVTGNSAALAVDEQYQDDIYNQGRLAYFGQGKFGDKLRVTTHFDTKESDVRDMFKHPFASDSSSVFDILEDDDEMYYGNYGDSSNIYKVVNTKGKVYLNVEYDKSNILWGNYNTGITGTDNNDYNRSLYGFKGDFRTRSTTKFGEDRLNIVGFVAESDSLFAHDEFLGTGGSLYFLRHGEVVPGSDKVMVRVVDPDSSITIQEMPLQSGRDYEIDPYQGRIILTRPLNNIISDNFGSVINDQPASGYDNYLAVDYEYVPQGSDALDAMTAGGRVKGWVNDYIGVGANYQTEEKDNQDYEAYGTDLTLRASEGTYLKAEFGHSKGRQTDSNYVSFDGGLTFTPIGSNAEDREGDIYQVKGVMNLYDLAPNVFSAVGNDVKAWYKSKDAGYSFASQDDDLEQESYGTEIRFQATDRVAVKTRFTSIEERELDGDLRTDTQQAELETQVKVTKHIKISAAGKQVEELNNQDEKGKGTLAGLRADYIWDSDNNVYIKGQKTVGQTDEYDENDSVTLGGETRILEDFVVGAEYTTGDRGDAAEASVTYDVTEDYSTYLTYVDDTYEGKNNVIVGQRADLTSTVDFYQENQFVDENNGKGRIDSFGFGYDMNDDIDMGIGYQKGEIEDDQKITTERQSVSVSTSIDVDDVLFKNKVEYRVDKTDDSTDPDRKRVEQWVTTNRYTHHLTEEYTLFGKFNYSRSESKSSDKVLARFIESTAGLAYRPIYNDRLNLLSRYTYLVDFDQLNRDVDYKDEESHIIEVEGIYSLDANWDLGAKYAFKNKHEIFTRQSGEDIPVDSKISLYGLSASYRVMKDWDVTGEYHWKTDSTYDELEQGALVSVNKHLSDNFKVGVGYNFSGFDGNLANDDDYDASGVFINLVGKL
;
A
#
# COMPACT_ATOMS: atom_id res chain seq x y z
N MET A 1 -24.79 46.18 20.98
CA MET A 1 -23.99 46.52 19.78
C MET A 1 -22.53 46.22 20.08
N ILE A 2 -22.14 44.94 20.01
CA ILE A 2 -20.75 44.47 19.94
C ILE A 2 -20.81 43.28 18.99
N ARG A 3 -20.22 43.42 17.79
CA ARG A 3 -20.15 42.38 16.76
C ARG A 3 -19.17 41.30 17.25
N PHE A 4 -19.65 40.09 17.47
CA PHE A 4 -18.80 38.91 17.59
C PHE A 4 -18.33 38.51 16.19
N LYS A 5 -17.01 38.44 15.97
CA LYS A 5 -16.40 37.92 14.74
C LYS A 5 -16.29 36.40 14.85
N GLN A 6 -16.67 35.69 13.78
CA GLN A 6 -16.72 34.22 13.68
C GLN A 6 -15.34 33.53 13.81
N SER A 7 -14.23 34.25 13.62
CA SER A 7 -12.85 33.70 13.64
C SER A 7 -12.29 33.31 15.03
N LYS A 8 -13.11 33.17 16.07
CA LYS A 8 -12.66 32.85 17.45
C LYS A 8 -13.33 31.63 18.07
N LEU A 9 -14.24 30.96 17.36
CA LEU A 9 -14.88 29.75 17.89
C LEU A 9 -13.91 28.57 17.89
N THR A 10 -13.07 28.46 16.85
CA THR A 10 -12.07 27.38 16.66
C THR A 10 -10.98 27.41 17.73
N MET A 11 -10.58 28.60 18.19
CA MET A 11 -9.51 28.75 19.19
C MET A 11 -9.99 28.51 20.64
N CYS A 12 -11.30 28.47 20.88
CA CYS A 12 -11.86 28.23 22.22
C CYS A 12 -12.06 26.75 22.55
N ILE A 13 -11.99 25.85 21.57
CA ILE A 13 -12.11 24.40 21.80
C ILE A 13 -10.76 23.80 22.22
N VAL A 14 -9.63 24.35 21.75
CA VAL A 14 -8.28 23.85 22.08
C VAL A 14 -7.77 24.32 23.46
N ALA A 15 -8.37 25.36 24.07
CA ALA A 15 -7.85 25.95 25.31
C ALA A 15 -8.70 25.69 26.57
N ALA A 16 -9.65 24.74 26.54
CA ALA A 16 -10.60 24.49 27.64
C ALA A 16 -10.50 23.10 28.29
N LEU A 17 -9.34 22.45 28.23
CA LEU A 17 -8.99 21.28 29.06
C LEU A 17 -7.87 21.75 30.00
N PRO A 18 -8.10 21.98 31.31
CA PRO A 18 -8.57 20.94 32.24
C PRO A 18 -9.43 21.46 33.42
N ILE A 19 -10.71 21.08 33.54
CA ILE A 19 -11.44 21.20 34.83
C ILE A 19 -12.40 20.02 35.05
N LEU A 20 -11.92 19.06 35.85
CA LEU A 20 -12.60 18.33 36.93
C LEU A 20 -14.00 17.72 36.69
N SER A 21 -13.96 16.40 36.57
CA SER A 21 -14.84 15.39 37.17
C SER A 21 -15.91 15.82 38.17
N TYR A 22 -17.13 15.31 37.96
CA TYR A 22 -17.96 14.70 39.00
C TYR A 22 -18.79 13.56 38.37
N ALA A 23 -18.28 12.33 38.46
CA ALA A 23 -19.07 11.13 38.19
C ALA A 23 -20.23 11.06 39.21
N LYS A 24 -21.45 10.92 38.70
CA LYS A 24 -22.64 10.77 39.53
C LYS A 24 -22.79 9.28 39.87
N ASP A 25 -22.81 8.97 41.16
CA ASP A 25 -23.04 7.62 41.73
C ASP A 25 -24.25 6.94 41.06
N THR A 26 -23.99 5.88 40.29
CA THR A 26 -24.98 5.09 39.54
C THR A 26 -25.66 4.00 40.38
N SER A 27 -25.34 3.89 41.67
CA SER A 27 -25.87 2.85 42.57
C SER A 27 -27.37 2.97 42.90
N GLN A 28 -28.09 3.95 42.36
CA GLN A 28 -29.52 4.18 42.62
C GLN A 28 -30.45 4.17 41.40
N LEU A 29 -30.03 3.61 40.27
CA LEU A 29 -30.91 3.48 39.11
C LEU A 29 -31.72 2.18 39.17
N GLU A 30 -33.04 2.32 39.23
CA GLU A 30 -34.00 1.21 39.31
C GLU A 30 -34.31 0.72 37.89
N LYS A 31 -34.14 -0.60 37.66
CA LYS A 31 -34.43 -1.27 36.38
C LYS A 31 -35.90 -1.12 36.03
N ILE A 32 -36.21 -0.48 34.90
CA ILE A 32 -37.57 -0.46 34.34
C ILE A 32 -37.60 -1.43 33.18
N ASP A 33 -38.38 -2.49 33.33
CA ASP A 33 -38.54 -3.56 32.35
C ASP A 33 -39.36 -3.09 31.15
N SER A 34 -38.96 -3.52 29.95
CA SER A 34 -39.65 -3.25 28.69
C SER A 34 -40.46 -4.48 28.30
N ASP A 35 -41.79 -4.42 28.52
CA ASP A 35 -42.77 -5.42 28.09
C ASP A 35 -43.00 -5.37 26.55
N SER A 36 -41.97 -5.66 25.75
CA SER A 36 -42.20 -5.96 24.33
C SER A 36 -41.08 -6.80 23.73
N LEU A 37 -40.96 -8.04 24.19
CA LEU A 37 -40.61 -9.25 23.42
C LEU A 37 -40.65 -10.40 24.44
N GLY A 38 -41.66 -11.27 24.33
CA GLY A 38 -41.87 -12.40 25.24
C GLY A 38 -40.86 -13.52 25.06
N ILE A 39 -39.57 -13.21 25.21
CA ILE A 39 -38.49 -14.19 25.34
C ILE A 39 -37.74 -13.83 26.63
N GLU A 40 -38.16 -14.42 27.75
CA GLU A 40 -37.30 -14.50 28.94
C GLU A 40 -36.11 -15.40 28.59
N VAL A 41 -35.03 -14.83 28.07
CA VAL A 41 -33.74 -15.52 28.07
C VAL A 41 -33.23 -15.44 29.50
N LYS A 42 -33.25 -16.56 30.23
CA LYS A 42 -32.50 -16.65 31.48
C LYS A 42 -31.03 -16.44 31.14
N ALA A 43 -30.46 -15.33 31.62
CA ALA A 43 -29.02 -15.18 31.63
C ALA A 43 -28.42 -16.41 32.33
N HIS A 44 -27.44 -17.05 31.67
CA HIS A 44 -26.63 -18.17 32.17
C HIS A 44 -27.17 -19.60 31.92
N GLU A 45 -28.18 -19.79 31.06
CA GLU A 45 -28.57 -21.13 30.58
C GLU A 45 -28.21 -21.28 29.09
N GLN A 46 -27.28 -22.17 28.75
CA GLN A 46 -26.88 -22.44 27.37
C GLN A 46 -28.05 -23.11 26.62
N THR A 47 -28.73 -22.36 25.76
CA THR A 47 -29.91 -22.83 25.00
C THR A 47 -29.56 -23.32 23.60
N ASP A 48 -28.41 -22.91 23.05
CA ASP A 48 -27.82 -23.44 21.84
C ASP A 48 -26.29 -23.55 21.95
N ASN A 49 -25.67 -24.29 21.03
CA ASN A 49 -24.23 -24.46 20.98
C ASN A 49 -23.54 -23.36 20.15
N THR A 50 -24.22 -22.29 19.75
CA THR A 50 -23.58 -21.18 19.01
C THR A 50 -22.96 -20.13 19.94
N ARG A 51 -23.34 -20.18 21.23
CA ARG A 51 -22.86 -19.29 22.29
C ARG A 51 -22.52 -20.06 23.56
N ILE A 52 -21.43 -19.66 24.20
CA ILE A 52 -20.99 -20.06 25.53
C ILE A 52 -21.18 -18.85 26.44
N TYR A 53 -21.94 -19.01 27.51
CA TYR A 53 -22.12 -17.96 28.52
C TYR A 53 -21.21 -18.25 29.72
N LEU A 54 -20.41 -17.25 30.11
CA LEU A 54 -19.60 -17.23 31.32
C LEU A 54 -20.25 -16.32 32.38
N ASP A 55 -19.66 -16.25 33.57
CA ASP A 55 -20.21 -15.51 34.70
C ASP A 55 -20.23 -13.98 34.47
N GLN A 56 -19.32 -13.45 33.64
CA GLN A 56 -19.18 -12.01 33.34
C GLN A 56 -19.20 -11.68 31.83
N GLY A 57 -19.32 -12.67 30.96
CA GLY A 57 -19.14 -12.50 29.52
C GLY A 57 -19.70 -13.66 28.69
N ALA A 58 -19.48 -13.62 27.38
CA ALA A 58 -19.87 -14.70 26.48
C ALA A 58 -18.86 -14.87 25.36
N ILE A 59 -18.74 -16.11 24.87
CA ILE A 59 -18.02 -16.45 23.63
C ILE A 59 -19.08 -16.93 22.64
N TRP A 60 -19.09 -16.42 21.42
CA TRP A 60 -19.99 -16.87 20.37
C TRP A 60 -19.24 -17.05 19.07
N VAL A 61 -19.88 -17.76 18.15
CA VAL A 61 -19.40 -17.86 16.79
C VAL A 61 -20.40 -17.24 15.83
N SER A 62 -19.88 -16.36 14.98
CA SER A 62 -20.59 -15.85 13.81
C SER A 62 -19.98 -16.44 12.56
N ARG A 63 -20.70 -16.33 11.44
CA ARG A 63 -20.23 -16.79 10.15
C ARG A 63 -20.27 -15.64 9.17
N ASP A 64 -19.21 -15.53 8.40
CA ASP A 64 -19.11 -14.66 7.23
C ASP A 64 -18.77 -15.57 6.05
N ILE A 65 -19.38 -15.37 4.88
CA ILE A 65 -19.23 -16.28 3.74
C ILE A 65 -18.65 -15.52 2.54
N MET A 66 -18.19 -14.29 2.75
CA MET A 66 -17.96 -13.32 1.67
C MET A 66 -16.49 -12.95 1.48
N ARG A 67 -15.64 -13.01 2.52
CA ARG A 67 -14.21 -12.66 2.45
C ARG A 67 -13.33 -13.89 2.49
N PHE A 68 -12.25 -13.93 1.71
CA PHE A 68 -11.20 -14.94 1.86
C PHE A 68 -9.84 -14.32 1.53
N ASP A 69 -9.07 -14.03 2.57
CA ASP A 69 -7.69 -13.57 2.47
C ASP A 69 -6.80 -14.66 3.10
N PRO A 70 -6.11 -15.51 2.31
CA PRO A 70 -5.34 -16.63 2.84
C PRO A 70 -4.12 -16.13 3.62
N VAL A 71 -3.94 -16.61 4.85
CA VAL A 71 -2.73 -16.41 5.65
C VAL A 71 -2.04 -17.75 5.85
N LEU A 72 -0.75 -17.80 5.54
CA LEU A 72 0.13 -18.92 5.85
C LEU A 72 1.52 -18.39 6.14
N ASP A 73 1.79 -18.24 7.42
CA ASP A 73 3.05 -17.75 7.95
C ASP A 73 3.74 -18.87 8.74
N LEU A 74 5.06 -18.88 8.68
CA LEU A 74 5.93 -19.80 9.40
C LEU A 74 6.98 -18.97 10.13
N SER A 75 7.10 -19.13 11.44
CA SER A 75 8.07 -18.41 12.27
C SER A 75 8.93 -19.36 13.12
N ILE A 76 10.17 -18.99 13.36
CA ILE A 76 11.14 -19.70 14.19
C ILE A 76 12.10 -18.68 14.81
N SER A 77 12.80 -19.04 15.89
CA SER A 77 13.95 -18.26 16.36
C SER A 77 14.95 -18.08 15.21
N SER A 78 15.43 -16.85 15.03
CA SER A 78 16.44 -16.51 14.02
C SER A 78 17.72 -17.30 14.22
N ASP A 79 18.05 -17.65 15.47
CA ASP A 79 19.33 -18.23 15.86
C ASP A 79 19.18 -19.64 16.44
N VAL A 80 19.99 -20.57 15.94
CA VAL A 80 20.03 -21.95 16.40
C VAL A 80 21.45 -22.31 16.80
N GLU A 81 21.63 -22.61 18.08
CA GLU A 81 22.93 -23.03 18.61
C GLU A 81 23.35 -24.40 18.06
N VAL A 82 24.60 -24.48 17.61
CA VAL A 82 25.20 -25.69 17.05
C VAL A 82 26.47 -26.06 17.83
N LYS A 83 26.60 -27.35 18.18
CA LYS A 83 27.79 -27.91 18.82
C LYS A 83 28.11 -29.29 18.27
N ASP A 84 29.39 -29.58 18.06
CA ASP A 84 29.87 -30.88 17.58
C ASP A 84 29.16 -31.35 16.28
N GLY A 85 28.85 -30.42 15.37
CA GLY A 85 28.24 -30.72 14.08
C GLY A 85 26.73 -30.95 14.11
N LYS A 86 26.05 -30.61 15.22
CA LYS A 86 24.61 -30.80 15.42
C LYS A 86 23.96 -29.61 16.12
N PRO A 87 22.69 -29.29 15.82
CA PRO A 87 21.95 -28.33 16.62
C PRO A 87 21.77 -28.86 18.05
N LEU A 88 21.89 -27.97 19.03
CA LEU A 88 21.73 -28.29 20.45
C LEU A 88 20.27 -28.43 20.87
N GLN A 89 19.36 -27.79 20.12
CA GLN A 89 17.94 -27.73 20.38
C GLN A 89 17.17 -28.20 19.14
N GLU A 90 15.96 -28.71 19.35
CA GLU A 90 15.05 -29.00 18.25
C GLU A 90 14.54 -27.67 17.66
N MET A 91 14.50 -27.59 16.33
CA MET A 91 14.00 -26.41 15.62
C MET A 91 12.48 -26.49 15.54
N SER A 92 11.80 -25.55 16.17
CA SER A 92 10.34 -25.49 16.24
C SER A 92 9.83 -24.36 15.35
N PHE A 93 9.18 -24.72 14.25
CA PHE A 93 8.58 -23.76 13.33
C PHE A 93 7.09 -23.59 13.64
N ALA A 94 6.72 -22.43 14.17
CA ALA A 94 5.33 -22.07 14.46
C ALA A 94 4.60 -21.66 13.18
N ILE A 95 3.48 -22.33 12.89
CA ILE A 95 2.60 -22.03 11.76
C ILE A 95 1.49 -21.10 12.23
N THR A 96 1.27 -20.00 11.52
CA THR A 96 0.06 -19.19 11.65
C THR A 96 -0.72 -19.26 10.34
N THR A 97 -1.95 -19.77 10.39
CA THR A 97 -2.79 -19.93 9.20
C THR A 97 -4.27 -19.88 9.51
N ASN A 98 -5.04 -19.24 8.62
CA ASN A 98 -6.49 -19.14 8.76
C ASN A 98 -7.26 -20.16 7.91
N PHE A 99 -6.60 -21.04 7.13
CA PHE A 99 -7.25 -22.01 6.25
C PHE A 99 -6.79 -23.47 6.47
N SER A 100 -6.34 -23.80 7.69
CA SER A 100 -5.78 -25.11 8.03
C SER A 100 -6.65 -26.31 7.61
N TYR A 101 -7.98 -26.20 7.69
CA TYR A 101 -8.93 -27.26 7.34
C TYR A 101 -8.97 -27.63 5.84
N TYR A 102 -8.33 -26.83 4.97
CA TYR A 102 -8.16 -27.14 3.56
C TYR A 102 -6.88 -27.93 3.26
N VAL A 103 -5.95 -27.97 4.21
CA VAL A 103 -4.65 -28.61 4.06
C VAL A 103 -4.76 -30.07 4.51
N ASP A 104 -4.44 -30.98 3.60
CA ASP A 104 -4.39 -32.43 3.85
C ASP A 104 -3.02 -32.85 4.40
N HIS A 105 -1.95 -32.26 3.86
CA HIS A 105 -0.58 -32.49 4.32
C HIS A 105 0.32 -31.30 3.97
N TYR A 106 1.49 -31.26 4.60
CA TYR A 106 2.51 -30.25 4.35
C TYR A 106 3.89 -30.87 4.11
N GLN A 107 4.77 -30.09 3.50
CA GLN A 107 6.19 -30.36 3.35
C GLN A 107 6.99 -29.11 3.76
N LEU A 108 7.74 -29.21 4.85
CA LEU A 108 8.75 -28.22 5.21
C LEU A 108 10.07 -28.64 4.57
N GLU A 109 10.57 -27.82 3.65
CA GLU A 109 11.84 -28.01 2.98
C GLU A 109 12.89 -27.13 3.65
N VAL A 110 13.97 -27.73 4.16
CA VAL A 110 15.13 -27.02 4.72
C VAL A 110 16.32 -27.21 3.79
N PHE A 111 17.00 -26.13 3.44
CA PHE A 111 18.15 -26.10 2.52
C PHE A 111 19.36 -25.49 3.20
N HIS A 112 20.52 -25.70 2.59
CA HIS A 112 21.74 -24.97 2.94
C HIS A 112 21.57 -23.47 2.61
N GLY A 113 22.05 -22.57 3.46
CA GLY A 113 21.99 -21.10 3.28
C GLY A 113 22.45 -20.62 1.91
N GLY A 114 23.50 -21.26 1.39
CA GLY A 114 24.06 -20.98 0.07
C GLY A 114 23.32 -21.61 -1.13
N ASP A 115 22.30 -22.44 -0.93
CA ASP A 115 21.48 -23.02 -2.02
C ASP A 115 20.39 -22.02 -2.46
N ARG A 116 20.83 -20.96 -3.15
CA ARG A 116 19.94 -19.91 -3.69
C ARG A 116 18.93 -20.46 -4.72
N GLY A 117 19.22 -21.61 -5.33
CA GLY A 117 18.38 -22.23 -6.34
C GLY A 117 17.30 -23.15 -5.77
N LEU A 118 17.29 -23.39 -4.45
CA LEU A 118 16.39 -24.34 -3.78
C LEU A 118 16.37 -25.72 -4.47
N VAL A 119 17.55 -26.20 -4.90
CA VAL A 119 17.67 -27.40 -5.74
C VAL A 119 17.96 -28.69 -4.95
N ASN A 120 18.53 -28.59 -3.74
CA ASN A 120 18.92 -29.75 -2.93
C ASN A 120 18.56 -29.55 -1.44
N PRO A 121 17.33 -29.90 -1.02
CA PRO A 121 16.95 -29.81 0.39
C PRO A 121 17.82 -30.75 1.24
N LEU A 122 18.27 -30.23 2.39
CA LEU A 122 18.96 -30.99 3.45
C LEU A 122 17.99 -31.93 4.18
N ALA A 123 16.75 -31.48 4.36
CA ALA A 123 15.67 -32.25 4.96
C ALA A 123 14.33 -31.85 4.34
N VAL A 124 13.45 -32.83 4.16
CA VAL A 124 12.03 -32.61 3.88
C VAL A 124 11.21 -33.23 5.00
N VAL A 125 10.61 -32.38 5.83
CA VAL A 125 9.75 -32.81 6.94
C VAL A 125 8.30 -32.81 6.46
N GLU A 126 7.71 -33.99 6.36
CA GLU A 126 6.32 -34.17 5.95
C GLU A 126 5.42 -34.45 7.16
N GLY A 127 4.21 -33.90 7.15
CA GLY A 127 3.21 -34.18 8.17
C GLY A 127 1.79 -34.02 7.66
N GLN A 128 0.85 -34.62 8.41
CA GLN A 128 -0.60 -34.58 8.12
C GLN A 128 -1.37 -33.73 9.12
N GLN A 129 -0.77 -33.37 10.25
CA GLN A 129 -1.40 -32.48 11.22
C GLN A 129 -1.06 -31.04 10.86
N PHE A 130 -2.08 -30.24 10.58
CA PHE A 130 -1.92 -28.85 10.18
C PHE A 130 -3.02 -28.02 10.87
N ALA A 131 -2.62 -27.16 11.78
CA ALA A 131 -3.51 -26.32 12.59
C ALA A 131 -2.89 -24.93 12.75
N ASN A 132 -3.69 -23.95 13.16
CA ASN A 132 -3.17 -22.65 13.56
C ASN A 132 -2.37 -22.79 14.86
N ASP A 133 -1.26 -22.06 14.96
CA ASP A 133 -0.30 -22.09 16.07
C ASP A 133 0.29 -23.50 16.34
N PHE A 134 0.29 -24.36 15.32
CA PHE A 134 0.96 -25.65 15.36
C PHE A 134 2.47 -25.49 15.12
N ASN A 135 3.27 -26.24 15.89
CA ASN A 135 4.72 -26.28 15.73
C ASN A 135 5.16 -27.50 14.90
N ILE A 136 5.79 -27.26 13.76
CA ILE A 136 6.57 -28.30 13.07
C ILE A 136 7.91 -28.40 13.77
N VAL A 137 8.17 -29.53 14.42
CA VAL A 137 9.44 -29.79 15.12
C VAL A 137 10.36 -30.57 14.20
N TRP A 138 11.57 -30.06 13.99
CA TRP A 138 12.65 -30.73 13.29
C TRP A 138 13.85 -30.92 14.22
N ASP A 139 14.31 -32.15 14.37
CA ASP A 139 15.39 -32.53 15.29
C ASP A 139 16.81 -32.33 14.70
N GLY A 140 16.91 -31.66 13.54
CA GLY A 140 18.17 -31.49 12.82
C GLY A 140 18.61 -32.72 12.02
N THR A 141 17.80 -33.78 11.92
CA THR A 141 18.12 -34.94 11.08
C THR A 141 17.97 -34.59 9.61
N THR A 142 19.03 -34.80 8.84
CA THR A 142 19.09 -34.53 7.40
C THR A 142 19.02 -35.83 6.58
N ASP A 143 18.45 -35.75 5.38
CA ASP A 143 18.38 -36.87 4.43
C ASP A 143 19.75 -37.22 3.82
N GLN A 144 20.71 -36.28 3.93
CA GLN A 144 22.09 -36.40 3.49
C GLN A 144 23.03 -36.25 4.69
N GLU A 145 24.25 -36.81 4.63
CA GLU A 145 25.24 -36.54 5.68
C GLU A 145 25.65 -35.05 5.61
N TYR A 146 25.14 -34.25 6.54
CA TYR A 146 25.48 -32.85 6.72
C TYR A 146 26.03 -32.63 8.13
N GLN A 147 27.02 -31.75 8.24
CA GLN A 147 27.57 -31.32 9.52
C GLN A 147 27.23 -29.84 9.66
N PHE A 148 26.45 -29.50 10.69
CA PHE A 148 26.09 -28.11 10.95
C PHE A 148 27.33 -27.36 11.45
N GLU A 149 27.64 -26.22 10.84
CA GLU A 149 28.77 -25.37 11.21
C GLU A 149 28.23 -24.05 11.77
N SER A 150 28.81 -23.57 12.87
CA SER A 150 28.54 -22.22 13.37
C SER A 150 28.95 -21.18 12.33
N ASN A 151 28.30 -20.01 12.37
CA ASN A 151 28.44 -18.90 11.42
C ASN A 151 28.05 -19.29 9.98
N THR A 152 27.05 -20.15 9.84
CA THR A 152 26.41 -20.48 8.55
C THR A 152 24.90 -20.32 8.66
N GLN A 153 24.21 -20.39 7.52
CA GLN A 153 22.76 -20.21 7.45
C GLN A 153 22.06 -21.45 6.93
N LEU A 154 20.78 -21.59 7.27
CA LEU A 154 19.82 -22.48 6.64
C LEU A 154 18.71 -21.66 5.98
N LEU A 155 18.19 -22.17 4.87
CA LEU A 155 16.97 -21.64 4.25
C LEU A 155 15.82 -22.58 4.53
N PHE A 156 14.61 -22.07 4.69
CA PHE A 156 13.43 -22.92 4.83
C PHE A 156 12.22 -22.39 4.05
N ARG A 157 11.34 -23.30 3.65
CA ARG A 157 10.07 -23.02 2.97
C ARG A 157 9.02 -24.07 3.29
N LEU A 158 7.77 -23.66 3.41
CA LEU A 158 6.64 -24.55 3.57
C LEU A 158 5.84 -24.68 2.26
N LYS A 159 5.46 -25.92 1.95
CA LYS A 159 4.45 -26.24 0.94
C LYS A 159 3.27 -26.91 1.63
N ALA A 160 2.08 -26.39 1.41
CA ALA A 160 0.84 -26.98 1.90
C ALA A 160 0.05 -27.55 0.72
N PHE A 161 -0.55 -28.72 0.90
CA PHE A 161 -1.27 -29.42 -0.15
C PHE A 161 -2.69 -29.75 0.30
N ASP A 162 -3.65 -29.62 -0.61
CA ASP A 162 -5.00 -30.14 -0.40
C ASP A 162 -5.14 -31.61 -0.88
N LYS A 163 -6.30 -32.20 -0.61
CA LYS A 163 -6.65 -33.57 -1.03
C LYS A 163 -6.64 -33.80 -2.54
N ASP A 164 -6.76 -32.74 -3.34
CA ASP A 164 -6.79 -32.78 -4.81
C ASP A 164 -5.37 -32.58 -5.40
N GLY A 165 -4.37 -32.31 -4.56
CA GLY A 165 -2.98 -32.05 -4.94
C GLY A 165 -2.70 -30.61 -5.38
N ASN A 166 -3.60 -29.66 -5.09
CA ASN A 166 -3.31 -28.23 -5.26
C ASN A 166 -2.32 -27.79 -4.16
N MET A 167 -1.37 -26.91 -4.52
CA MET A 167 -0.21 -26.62 -3.69
C MET A 167 -0.05 -25.13 -3.42
N ASP A 168 -0.05 -24.75 -2.14
CA ASP A 168 0.35 -23.44 -1.66
C ASP A 168 1.83 -23.44 -1.28
N VAL A 169 2.50 -22.30 -1.46
CA VAL A 169 3.95 -22.18 -1.27
C VAL A 169 4.26 -20.88 -0.54
N THR A 170 5.08 -20.94 0.50
CA THR A 170 5.59 -19.75 1.21
C THR A 170 6.82 -19.15 0.51
N THR A 171 7.19 -17.94 0.90
CA THR A 171 8.51 -17.35 0.69
C THR A 171 9.58 -18.17 1.41
N VAL A 172 10.84 -17.78 1.24
CA VAL A 172 11.98 -18.43 1.88
C VAL A 172 12.35 -17.66 3.15
N GLY A 173 12.39 -18.35 4.29
CA GLY A 173 12.91 -17.83 5.55
C GLY A 173 14.37 -18.25 5.78
N VAL A 174 15.06 -17.54 6.67
CA VAL A 174 16.49 -17.74 6.99
C VAL A 174 16.66 -18.05 8.48
N ILE A 175 17.57 -18.97 8.79
CA ILE A 175 18.00 -19.32 10.15
C ILE A 175 19.52 -19.23 10.21
N ASP A 176 20.02 -18.63 11.27
CA ASP A 176 21.43 -18.47 11.57
C ASP A 176 21.91 -19.54 12.55
N LEU A 177 23.08 -20.12 12.28
CA LEU A 177 23.68 -21.14 13.13
C LEU A 177 24.79 -20.53 13.97
N VAL A 178 24.65 -20.56 15.30
CA VAL A 178 25.55 -19.85 16.25
C VAL A 178 26.25 -20.82 17.22
N GLU A 179 27.29 -20.37 17.93
CA GLU A 179 27.93 -21.18 18.98
C GLU A 179 27.19 -21.07 20.33
N PRO A 180 27.27 -22.09 21.21
CA PRO A 180 26.43 -22.19 22.42
C PRO A 180 26.79 -21.27 23.60
N ASP A 181 27.97 -20.62 23.55
CA ASP A 181 28.46 -19.73 24.60
C ASP A 181 28.58 -18.27 24.08
N SER A 182 27.87 -17.96 22.98
CA SER A 182 27.75 -16.61 22.45
C SER A 182 26.58 -15.89 23.15
N GLU A 183 26.84 -15.03 24.14
CA GLU A 183 25.85 -14.06 24.66
C GLU A 183 25.68 -12.86 23.69
N VAL A 184 25.82 -13.07 22.39
CA VAL A 184 25.93 -11.99 21.39
C VAL A 184 24.78 -12.11 20.40
N ASP A 185 23.86 -11.14 20.44
CA ASP A 185 23.05 -10.78 19.29
C ASP A 185 24.00 -10.23 18.22
N ILE A 186 23.98 -10.85 17.04
CA ILE A 186 24.74 -10.39 15.90
C ILE A 186 23.80 -9.50 15.10
N ASP A 187 24.00 -8.18 15.17
CA ASP A 187 23.52 -7.30 14.10
C ASP A 187 24.27 -7.70 12.82
N LYS A 188 23.60 -8.50 12.00
CA LYS A 188 24.11 -8.90 10.70
C LYS A 188 23.98 -7.71 9.78
N ASN A 189 25.09 -7.39 9.14
CA ASN A 189 25.13 -6.40 8.07
C ASN A 189 24.48 -7.04 6.84
N ASP A 190 23.15 -7.03 6.83
CA ASP A 190 22.32 -7.58 5.77
C ASP A 190 22.53 -6.73 4.51
N GLY A 191 23.34 -7.21 3.58
CA GLY A 191 23.47 -6.59 2.26
C GLY A 191 22.10 -6.50 1.59
N GLU A 192 21.86 -5.45 0.80
CA GLU A 192 20.53 -5.06 0.32
C GLU A 192 19.79 -6.13 -0.53
N GLU A 193 20.48 -7.10 -1.14
CA GLU A 193 19.84 -8.27 -1.77
C GLU A 193 19.12 -9.22 -0.77
N GLU A 194 19.45 -9.15 0.54
CA GLU A 194 18.90 -10.04 1.58
C GLU A 194 17.58 -9.56 2.19
N GLN A 195 17.18 -8.29 2.01
CA GLN A 195 15.90 -7.76 2.53
C GLN A 195 14.63 -8.47 2.01
N SER A 196 14.74 -9.25 0.93
CA SER A 196 13.64 -10.13 0.49
C SER A 196 13.44 -11.36 1.37
N ARG A 197 14.43 -11.72 2.19
CA ARG A 197 14.42 -12.87 3.09
C ARG A 197 14.21 -12.38 4.51
N LYS A 198 13.19 -12.93 5.18
CA LYS A 198 12.89 -12.53 6.55
C LYS A 198 13.62 -13.49 7.51
N LEU A 199 14.47 -12.93 8.38
CA LEU A 199 15.09 -13.68 9.47
C LEU A 199 14.00 -14.35 10.32
N GLY A 200 14.12 -15.66 10.50
CA GLY A 200 13.18 -16.47 11.26
C GLY A 200 11.75 -16.53 10.72
N LYS A 201 11.43 -15.98 9.52
CA LYS A 201 10.04 -15.91 9.02
C LYS A 201 9.88 -16.27 7.54
N ALA A 202 8.80 -16.95 7.19
CA ALA A 202 8.35 -17.18 5.82
C ALA A 202 6.83 -16.95 5.74
N GLN A 203 6.33 -16.43 4.61
CA GLN A 203 4.92 -16.03 4.44
C GLN A 203 4.35 -16.55 3.11
N LEU A 204 3.04 -16.61 2.96
CA LEU A 204 2.40 -17.13 1.74
C LEU A 204 2.86 -16.36 0.48
N MET A 205 3.47 -17.08 -0.46
CA MET A 205 3.92 -16.53 -1.76
C MET A 205 2.93 -16.86 -2.88
N ARG A 206 2.38 -18.07 -2.88
CA ARG A 206 1.47 -18.57 -3.93
C ARG A 206 0.32 -19.33 -3.31
N HIS A 207 -0.89 -18.96 -3.69
CA HIS A 207 -2.12 -19.61 -3.27
C HIS A 207 -2.79 -20.31 -4.47
N ASN A 208 -2.87 -21.64 -4.42
CA ASN A 208 -3.51 -22.51 -5.38
C ASN A 208 -4.57 -23.43 -4.76
N ILE A 209 -4.55 -23.63 -3.44
CA ILE A 209 -5.55 -24.39 -2.71
C ILE A 209 -6.91 -23.67 -2.84
N PRO A 210 -7.93 -24.31 -3.39
CA PRO A 210 -9.23 -23.68 -3.59
C PRO A 210 -9.96 -23.50 -2.26
N THR A 211 -10.04 -22.26 -1.83
CA THR A 211 -10.55 -21.83 -0.52
C THR A 211 -11.86 -21.09 -0.68
N SER A 212 -12.85 -21.84 -1.13
CA SER A 212 -14.25 -21.40 -1.13
C SER A 212 -14.82 -21.51 0.28
N ALA A 213 -14.37 -20.59 1.13
CA ALA A 213 -14.64 -20.62 2.55
C ALA A 213 -16.06 -20.22 2.93
N GLY A 214 -16.50 -20.66 4.11
CA GLY A 214 -17.16 -19.77 5.04
C GLY A 214 -16.22 -19.52 6.20
N LEU A 215 -16.04 -18.26 6.53
CA LEU A 215 -15.34 -17.78 7.71
C LEU A 215 -16.21 -18.02 8.95
N ALA A 216 -15.67 -18.72 9.94
CA ALA A 216 -16.18 -18.69 11.30
C ALA A 216 -15.40 -17.61 12.06
N ARG A 217 -16.09 -16.59 12.57
CA ARG A 217 -15.52 -15.63 13.52
C ARG A 217 -15.93 -16.01 14.92
N PHE A 218 -14.97 -16.43 15.73
CA PHE A 218 -15.15 -16.66 17.15
C PHE A 218 -14.87 -15.35 17.86
N MET A 219 -15.85 -14.87 18.61
CA MET A 219 -15.79 -13.59 19.29
C MET A 219 -16.15 -13.80 20.74
N GLY A 220 -15.59 -12.99 21.64
CA GLY A 220 -16.00 -12.98 23.02
C GLY A 220 -15.76 -11.64 23.67
N THR A 221 -16.62 -11.27 24.60
CA THR A 221 -16.52 -10.02 25.36
C THR A 221 -16.85 -10.26 26.82
N GLY A 222 -16.28 -9.46 27.72
CA GLY A 222 -16.46 -9.60 29.17
C GLY A 222 -15.75 -10.84 29.75
N LEU A 223 -14.68 -11.30 29.11
CA LEU A 223 -13.89 -12.48 29.48
C LEU A 223 -12.86 -12.19 30.58
N LYS A 224 -13.21 -11.38 31.59
CA LYS A 224 -12.28 -11.01 32.67
C LYS A 224 -11.83 -12.25 33.45
N GLY A 225 -10.52 -12.43 33.54
CA GLY A 225 -9.89 -13.57 34.22
C GLY A 225 -9.80 -14.85 33.39
N VAL A 226 -10.10 -14.76 32.09
CA VAL A 226 -9.82 -15.79 31.09
C VAL A 226 -8.45 -15.49 30.48
N ASP A 227 -7.57 -16.48 30.51
CA ASP A 227 -6.23 -16.42 29.94
C ASP A 227 -6.30 -16.70 28.43
N LYS A 228 -6.97 -17.80 28.06
CA LYS A 228 -7.09 -18.24 26.66
C LYS A 228 -8.28 -19.14 26.39
N VAL A 229 -8.63 -19.27 25.12
CA VAL A 229 -9.73 -20.10 24.61
C VAL A 229 -9.21 -21.01 23.50
N VAL A 230 -9.33 -22.33 23.70
CA VAL A 230 -8.99 -23.34 22.69
C VAL A 230 -10.26 -23.79 21.98
N ILE A 231 -10.29 -23.70 20.65
CA ILE A 231 -11.43 -24.04 19.80
C ILE A 231 -10.97 -25.09 18.78
N GLY A 232 -11.46 -26.33 18.92
CA GLY A 232 -10.96 -27.44 18.11
C GLY A 232 -9.55 -27.84 18.52
N GLU A 233 -8.60 -27.72 17.60
CA GLU A 233 -7.16 -27.89 17.87
C GLU A 233 -6.41 -26.56 18.00
N ASP A 234 -7.08 -25.44 17.69
CA ASP A 234 -6.48 -24.12 17.63
C ASP A 234 -6.63 -23.38 18.98
N GLU A 235 -5.59 -22.66 19.40
CA GLU A 235 -5.54 -21.90 20.64
C GLU A 235 -5.60 -20.39 20.33
N PHE A 236 -6.37 -19.64 21.10
CA PHE A 236 -6.54 -18.19 20.93
C PHE A 236 -6.42 -17.48 22.28
N ASP A 237 -5.56 -16.47 22.34
CA ASP A 237 -5.36 -15.66 23.54
C ASP A 237 -6.54 -14.67 23.74
N VAL A 238 -6.74 -14.26 24.99
CA VAL A 238 -7.76 -13.28 25.37
C VAL A 238 -7.06 -11.99 25.79
N GLU A 239 -7.23 -10.94 25.00
CA GLU A 239 -6.63 -9.63 25.24
C GLU A 239 -7.71 -8.67 25.77
N GLU A 240 -7.42 -7.99 26.89
CA GLU A 240 -8.34 -7.04 27.54
C GLU A 240 -9.73 -7.59 27.91
N GLY A 241 -9.87 -8.92 27.99
CA GLY A 241 -11.16 -9.58 28.22
C GLY A 241 -12.02 -9.69 26.97
N GLU A 242 -11.43 -9.51 25.79
CA GLU A 242 -12.01 -9.78 24.48
C GLU A 242 -11.31 -10.96 23.79
N LEU A 243 -12.07 -11.69 23.00
CA LEU A 243 -11.58 -12.77 22.14
C LEU A 243 -11.95 -12.41 20.71
N TYR A 244 -10.99 -12.46 19.81
CA TYR A 244 -11.24 -12.38 18.38
C TYR A 244 -10.41 -13.43 17.64
N ALA A 245 -11.08 -14.30 16.90
CA ALA A 245 -10.43 -15.35 16.12
C ALA A 245 -11.20 -15.64 14.84
N GLU A 246 -10.46 -15.91 13.77
CA GLU A 246 -10.97 -16.13 12.42
C GLU A 246 -10.50 -17.46 11.87
N GLN A 247 -11.43 -18.29 11.39
CA GLN A 247 -11.11 -19.57 10.77
C GLN A 247 -11.93 -19.84 9.52
N TYR A 248 -11.25 -20.10 8.41
CA TYR A 248 -11.90 -20.50 7.16
C TYR A 248 -12.17 -21.99 7.15
N LEU A 249 -13.43 -22.32 6.92
CA LEU A 249 -13.93 -23.69 6.95
C LEU A 249 -14.58 -24.06 5.60
N PRO A 250 -14.36 -25.28 5.11
CA PRO A 250 -15.15 -25.86 4.03
C PRO A 250 -16.66 -25.85 4.34
N ALA A 251 -17.50 -25.97 3.33
CA ALA A 251 -18.94 -26.06 3.53
C ALA A 251 -19.33 -27.36 4.26
N ASP A 252 -19.60 -27.27 5.56
CA ASP A 252 -20.10 -28.35 6.39
C ASP A 252 -20.69 -27.80 7.71
N SER A 253 -21.13 -28.70 8.58
CA SER A 253 -21.54 -28.42 9.96
C SER A 253 -20.47 -28.91 10.93
N TYR A 254 -19.87 -27.98 11.66
CA TYR A 254 -18.80 -28.20 12.61
C TYR A 254 -19.32 -28.10 14.03
N LEU A 255 -18.81 -28.96 14.90
CA LEU A 255 -19.03 -28.89 16.34
C LEU A 255 -17.67 -28.89 17.03
N PHE A 256 -17.14 -27.69 17.27
CA PHE A 256 -15.85 -27.47 17.89
C PHE A 256 -15.92 -27.80 19.38
N PRO A 257 -15.06 -28.69 19.90
CA PRO A 257 -14.81 -28.73 21.34
C PRO A 257 -14.12 -27.43 21.74
N THR A 258 -14.67 -26.73 22.74
CA THR A 258 -14.13 -25.44 23.20
C THR A 258 -13.68 -25.55 24.64
N ARG A 259 -12.45 -25.14 24.97
CA ARG A 259 -11.91 -25.13 26.33
C ARG A 259 -11.52 -23.70 26.69
N VAL A 260 -12.16 -23.16 27.73
CA VAL A 260 -11.86 -21.86 28.31
C VAL A 260 -10.91 -22.07 29.48
N VAL A 261 -9.74 -21.45 29.43
CA VAL A 261 -8.69 -21.52 30.45
C VAL A 261 -8.67 -20.19 31.20
N PHE A 262 -8.82 -20.24 32.53
CA PHE A 262 -8.80 -19.04 33.38
C PHE A 262 -7.39 -18.79 33.93
N ASP A 263 -7.08 -17.54 34.31
CA ASP A 263 -5.75 -17.12 34.84
C ASP A 263 -5.28 -17.97 36.04
N ASN A 264 -6.22 -18.56 36.77
CA ASN A 264 -5.96 -19.43 37.92
C ASN A 264 -5.65 -20.89 37.54
N GLY A 265 -5.61 -21.22 36.24
CA GLY A 265 -5.43 -22.56 35.68
C GLY A 265 -6.67 -23.45 35.70
N GLU A 266 -7.85 -22.94 36.09
CA GLU A 266 -9.12 -23.67 35.95
C GLU A 266 -9.48 -23.80 34.46
N GLU A 267 -9.97 -24.97 34.05
CA GLU A 267 -10.43 -25.22 32.69
C GLU A 267 -11.92 -25.56 32.68
N ARG A 268 -12.69 -24.91 31.81
CA ARG A 268 -14.09 -25.27 31.54
C ARG A 268 -14.24 -25.70 30.08
N ARG A 269 -14.99 -26.78 29.86
CA ARG A 269 -15.19 -27.39 28.53
C ARG A 269 -16.61 -27.20 28.04
N TYR A 270 -16.73 -26.79 26.80
CA TYR A 270 -17.95 -26.44 26.08
C TYR A 270 -17.88 -26.99 24.65
N GLN A 271 -18.91 -26.67 23.85
CA GLN A 271 -18.93 -26.95 22.43
C GLN A 271 -19.50 -25.74 21.68
N LEU A 272 -18.82 -25.33 20.60
CA LEU A 272 -19.29 -24.31 19.66
C LEU A 272 -19.71 -24.96 18.33
N TYR A 273 -20.93 -24.67 17.88
CA TYR A 273 -21.49 -25.18 16.64
C TYR A 273 -21.48 -24.10 15.56
N VAL A 274 -20.93 -24.44 14.39
CA VAL A 274 -20.89 -23.58 13.21
C VAL A 274 -21.43 -24.35 12.02
N ARG A 275 -22.24 -23.70 11.19
CA ARG A 275 -22.64 -24.26 9.89
C ARG A 275 -22.29 -23.31 8.77
N ILE A 276 -21.39 -23.77 7.90
CA ILE A 276 -21.07 -23.15 6.63
C ILE A 276 -21.95 -23.80 5.56
N PRO A 277 -22.96 -23.11 5.02
CA PRO A 277 -23.81 -23.67 3.98
C PRO A 277 -23.09 -23.71 2.62
N ASP A 278 -23.42 -24.72 1.81
CA ASP A 278 -22.97 -24.81 0.40
C ASP A 278 -23.48 -23.62 -0.42
N GLU A 279 -24.70 -23.17 -0.14
CA GLU A 279 -25.35 -22.06 -0.83
C GLU A 279 -25.67 -20.96 0.19
N TYR A 280 -25.17 -19.76 -0.08
CA TYR A 280 -25.48 -18.58 0.69
C TYR A 280 -25.57 -17.40 -0.26
N TRP A 281 -26.65 -16.64 -0.18
CA TRP A 281 -26.76 -15.41 -0.94
C TRP A 281 -27.53 -14.40 -0.13
N VAL A 282 -27.14 -13.14 -0.31
CA VAL A 282 -27.82 -11.97 0.20
C VAL A 282 -28.14 -11.13 -1.02
N GLN A 283 -29.36 -10.63 -1.07
CA GLN A 283 -29.74 -9.66 -2.08
C GLN A 283 -30.55 -8.57 -1.40
N ALA A 284 -30.41 -7.38 -1.91
CA ALA A 284 -31.20 -6.23 -1.57
C ALA A 284 -31.56 -5.55 -2.87
N GLY A 285 -32.83 -5.27 -3.07
CA GLY A 285 -33.31 -4.56 -4.24
C GLY A 285 -34.14 -3.37 -3.79
N LEU A 286 -34.04 -2.28 -4.51
CA LEU A 286 -34.90 -1.12 -4.41
C LEU A 286 -35.41 -0.78 -5.80
N ALA A 287 -36.72 -0.86 -5.97
CA ALA A 287 -37.38 -0.30 -7.13
C ALA A 287 -38.24 0.84 -6.62
N ASP A 288 -37.86 2.07 -6.92
CA ASP A 288 -38.61 3.27 -6.56
C ASP A 288 -39.05 3.99 -7.83
N PHE A 289 -40.36 4.11 -8.03
CA PHE A 289 -40.92 4.75 -9.21
C PHE A 289 -41.92 5.84 -8.79
N TYR A 290 -41.74 7.01 -9.40
CA TYR A 290 -42.59 8.18 -9.22
C TYR A 290 -43.25 8.50 -10.55
N ILE A 291 -44.58 8.48 -10.57
CA ILE A 291 -45.36 9.00 -11.70
C ILE A 291 -46.25 10.10 -11.16
N GLY A 292 -46.07 11.32 -11.66
CA GLY A 292 -46.84 12.46 -11.19
C GLY A 292 -47.27 13.40 -12.30
N LYS A 293 -48.30 14.18 -11.99
CA LYS A 293 -48.76 15.25 -12.86
C LYS A 293 -48.37 16.59 -12.22
N ASN A 294 -47.47 17.32 -12.87
CA ASN A 294 -47.03 18.62 -12.39
C ASN A 294 -47.81 19.76 -13.04
N LYS A 295 -47.89 20.88 -12.35
CA LYS A 295 -48.38 22.14 -12.91
C LYS A 295 -47.28 23.19 -12.79
N VAL A 296 -46.56 23.40 -13.88
CA VAL A 296 -45.44 24.36 -13.96
C VAL A 296 -45.97 25.78 -14.20
N THR A 297 -45.48 26.77 -13.46
CA THR A 297 -45.78 28.20 -13.69
C THR A 297 -44.48 29.02 -13.64
N GLY A 298 -44.12 29.72 -14.72
CA GLY A 298 -42.84 30.47 -14.78
C GLY A 298 -42.38 30.83 -16.21
N ASN A 299 -41.11 31.23 -16.37
CA ASN A 299 -40.52 31.60 -17.67
C ASN A 299 -40.15 30.37 -18.51
N SER A 300 -40.97 30.05 -19.51
CA SER A 300 -40.84 28.85 -20.34
C SER A 300 -39.61 28.81 -21.26
N ALA A 301 -38.79 29.86 -21.29
CA ALA A 301 -37.55 29.89 -22.07
C ALA A 301 -36.36 29.23 -21.35
N ALA A 302 -36.42 29.09 -20.02
CA ALA A 302 -35.45 28.32 -19.24
C ALA A 302 -35.71 26.80 -19.35
N LEU A 303 -36.96 26.40 -19.62
CA LEU A 303 -37.41 24.99 -19.79
C LEU A 303 -36.96 24.31 -21.10
N ALA A 304 -36.10 24.95 -21.90
CA ALA A 304 -35.63 24.39 -23.17
C ALA A 304 -34.41 23.45 -23.00
N VAL A 305 -33.81 23.42 -21.80
CA VAL A 305 -32.56 22.70 -21.51
C VAL A 305 -32.82 21.34 -20.86
N ASP A 306 -33.94 21.19 -20.13
CA ASP A 306 -34.35 19.92 -19.50
C ASP A 306 -35.69 19.41 -20.07
N GLU A 307 -35.69 18.21 -20.65
CA GLU A 307 -36.88 17.59 -21.22
C GLU A 307 -37.89 17.13 -20.15
N GLN A 308 -37.48 16.96 -18.88
CA GLN A 308 -38.31 16.43 -17.78
C GLN A 308 -39.50 17.35 -17.43
N TYR A 309 -39.41 18.64 -17.76
CA TYR A 309 -40.42 19.66 -17.40
C TYR A 309 -41.12 20.31 -18.60
N GLN A 310 -40.92 19.75 -19.80
CA GLN A 310 -41.62 20.19 -21.02
C GLN A 310 -43.06 19.65 -21.13
N ASP A 311 -43.36 18.54 -20.44
CA ASP A 311 -44.68 17.88 -20.46
C ASP A 311 -45.41 17.97 -19.11
N ASP A 312 -46.74 17.90 -19.15
CA ASP A 312 -47.65 17.96 -17.98
C ASP A 312 -47.46 16.80 -16.97
N ILE A 313 -46.68 15.77 -17.32
CA ILE A 313 -46.51 14.51 -16.59
C ILE A 313 -45.01 14.21 -16.48
N TYR A 314 -44.51 14.01 -15.26
CA TYR A 314 -43.13 13.56 -15.00
C TYR A 314 -43.15 12.11 -14.51
N ASN A 315 -42.10 11.38 -14.86
CA ASN A 315 -41.95 9.97 -14.53
C ASN A 315 -40.48 9.66 -14.28
N GLN A 316 -40.09 9.67 -13.01
CA GLN A 316 -38.77 9.30 -12.55
C GLN A 316 -38.79 7.89 -11.95
N GLY A 317 -37.63 7.24 -11.98
CA GLY A 317 -37.43 6.04 -11.21
C GLY A 317 -35.97 5.82 -10.88
N ARG A 318 -35.75 4.97 -9.88
CA ARG A 318 -34.48 4.37 -9.55
C ARG A 318 -34.69 2.88 -9.39
N LEU A 319 -33.87 2.09 -10.07
CA LEU A 319 -33.77 0.67 -9.84
C LEU A 319 -32.35 0.40 -9.36
N ALA A 320 -32.24 0.11 -8.07
CA ALA A 320 -31.01 -0.33 -7.44
C ALA A 320 -31.15 -1.80 -7.04
N TYR A 321 -30.11 -2.58 -7.27
CA TYR A 321 -30.04 -3.98 -6.91
C TYR A 321 -28.62 -4.28 -6.49
N PHE A 322 -28.48 -4.93 -5.35
CA PHE A 322 -27.26 -5.55 -4.89
C PHE A 322 -27.58 -7.03 -4.64
N GLY A 323 -26.70 -7.90 -5.10
CA GLY A 323 -26.80 -9.32 -4.85
C GLY A 323 -25.40 -9.87 -4.73
N GLN A 324 -25.15 -10.64 -3.69
CA GLN A 324 -23.91 -11.36 -3.51
C GLN A 324 -24.23 -12.77 -3.07
N GLY A 325 -23.65 -13.75 -3.76
CA GLY A 325 -23.94 -15.16 -3.51
C GLY A 325 -22.75 -16.06 -3.73
N LYS A 326 -22.62 -17.05 -2.85
CA LYS A 326 -21.80 -18.24 -2.99
C LYS A 326 -22.71 -19.41 -3.37
N PHE A 327 -22.36 -20.12 -4.43
CA PHE A 327 -23.07 -21.30 -4.93
C PHE A 327 -22.10 -22.49 -5.03
N GLY A 328 -22.06 -23.29 -3.97
CA GLY A 328 -21.08 -24.34 -3.77
C GLY A 328 -19.67 -23.79 -3.57
N ASP A 329 -18.69 -24.65 -3.81
CA ASP A 329 -17.28 -24.39 -3.51
C ASP A 329 -16.51 -23.69 -4.64
N LYS A 330 -17.17 -23.19 -5.68
CA LYS A 330 -16.45 -22.64 -6.84
C LYS A 330 -17.02 -21.34 -7.34
N LEU A 331 -18.33 -21.16 -7.28
CA LEU A 331 -18.99 -20.02 -7.89
C LEU A 331 -19.32 -18.97 -6.83
N ARG A 332 -18.77 -17.77 -6.99
CA ARG A 332 -19.22 -16.56 -6.30
C ARG A 332 -19.70 -15.57 -7.33
N VAL A 333 -20.79 -14.88 -7.02
CA VAL A 333 -21.38 -13.86 -7.89
C VAL A 333 -21.66 -12.65 -7.04
N THR A 334 -21.07 -11.52 -7.41
CA THR A 334 -21.42 -10.20 -6.89
C THR A 334 -22.00 -9.40 -8.04
N THR A 335 -23.20 -8.89 -7.83
CA THR A 335 -23.98 -8.13 -8.79
C THR A 335 -24.40 -6.85 -8.12
N HIS A 336 -24.18 -5.74 -8.79
CA HIS A 336 -24.73 -4.48 -8.41
C HIS A 336 -25.21 -3.76 -9.66
N PHE A 337 -26.37 -3.14 -9.56
CA PHE A 337 -26.95 -2.36 -10.62
C PHE A 337 -27.67 -1.20 -9.98
N ASP A 338 -27.30 0.03 -10.33
CA ASP A 338 -28.00 1.22 -9.88
C ASP A 338 -28.20 2.13 -11.07
N THR A 339 -29.45 2.31 -11.50
CA THR A 339 -29.76 3.23 -12.60
C THR A 339 -29.42 4.68 -12.27
N LYS A 340 -29.17 4.98 -10.99
CA LYS A 340 -29.32 6.30 -10.37
C LYS A 340 -30.76 6.81 -10.58
N GLU A 341 -31.10 7.92 -9.94
CA GLU A 341 -32.40 8.55 -10.15
C GLU A 341 -32.43 9.25 -11.50
N SER A 342 -33.40 8.90 -12.36
CA SER A 342 -33.54 9.52 -13.69
C SER A 342 -34.93 9.28 -14.29
N ASP A 343 -35.23 9.97 -15.38
CA ASP A 343 -36.42 9.75 -16.22
C ASP A 343 -36.57 8.26 -16.57
N VAL A 344 -37.77 7.67 -16.43
CA VAL A 344 -37.98 6.22 -16.64
C VAL A 344 -37.57 5.73 -18.02
N ARG A 345 -37.63 6.60 -19.04
CA ARG A 345 -37.15 6.32 -20.41
C ARG A 345 -35.62 6.26 -20.53
N ASP A 346 -34.93 6.88 -19.59
CA ASP A 346 -33.49 7.17 -19.62
C ASP A 346 -32.71 6.38 -18.56
N MET A 347 -33.39 5.84 -17.53
CA MET A 347 -32.82 4.98 -16.49
C MET A 347 -31.87 3.88 -17.00
N PHE A 348 -32.14 3.34 -18.19
CA PHE A 348 -31.37 2.28 -18.82
C PHE A 348 -30.53 2.73 -20.01
N LYS A 349 -30.40 4.04 -20.27
CA LYS A 349 -29.45 4.56 -21.27
C LYS A 349 -28.03 4.42 -20.75
N HIS A 350 -27.11 4.10 -21.66
CA HIS A 350 -25.67 3.93 -21.42
C HIS A 350 -25.35 3.17 -20.11
N PRO A 351 -25.93 1.99 -19.85
CA PRO A 351 -25.79 1.30 -18.56
C PRO A 351 -24.36 0.82 -18.27
N PHE A 352 -23.51 0.88 -19.29
CA PHE A 352 -22.16 0.35 -19.33
C PHE A 352 -21.08 1.43 -19.47
N ALA A 353 -21.47 2.70 -19.65
CA ALA A 353 -20.53 3.81 -19.67
C ALA A 353 -20.03 4.10 -18.25
N SER A 354 -18.81 4.62 -18.13
CA SER A 354 -18.36 5.23 -16.89
C SER A 354 -19.22 6.45 -16.60
N ASP A 355 -19.56 6.68 -15.34
CA ASP A 355 -20.15 7.96 -14.96
C ASP A 355 -19.00 8.98 -14.86
N SER A 356 -19.23 10.21 -15.35
CA SER A 356 -18.32 11.32 -15.07
C SER A 356 -18.30 11.51 -13.56
N SER A 357 -17.16 11.24 -12.92
CA SER A 357 -16.97 11.50 -11.50
C SER A 357 -17.09 13.01 -11.28
N SER A 358 -18.19 13.44 -10.67
CA SER A 358 -18.26 14.82 -10.19
C SER A 358 -17.28 14.98 -9.03
N VAL A 359 -16.84 16.22 -8.79
CA VAL A 359 -16.07 16.57 -7.59
C VAL A 359 -16.77 16.10 -6.31
N PHE A 360 -18.11 16.02 -6.33
CA PHE A 360 -18.91 15.52 -5.20
C PHE A 360 -18.83 14.00 -5.05
N ASP A 361 -18.78 13.22 -6.13
CA ASP A 361 -18.59 11.77 -6.06
C ASP A 361 -17.21 11.41 -5.48
N ILE A 362 -16.18 12.22 -5.77
CA ILE A 362 -14.81 12.06 -5.23
C ILE A 362 -14.76 12.39 -3.72
N LEU A 363 -15.59 13.34 -3.26
CA LEU A 363 -15.66 13.78 -1.87
C LEU A 363 -16.60 12.93 -1.00
N GLU A 364 -17.68 12.37 -1.56
CA GLU A 364 -18.66 11.54 -0.84
C GLU A 364 -18.10 10.16 -0.46
N ASP A 365 -17.25 9.56 -1.28
CA ASP A 365 -16.75 8.19 -1.09
C ASP A 365 -15.84 8.03 0.16
N ASP A 366 -15.09 9.07 0.53
CA ASP A 366 -14.26 9.07 1.75
C ASP A 366 -15.10 9.45 2.99
N ASP A 367 -16.02 10.40 2.86
CA ASP A 367 -16.80 10.95 3.97
C ASP A 367 -17.87 9.97 4.52
N GLU A 368 -18.48 9.14 3.66
CA GLU A 368 -19.45 8.12 4.08
C GLU A 368 -18.84 7.05 4.98
N MET A 369 -17.59 6.65 4.71
CA MET A 369 -16.88 5.67 5.55
C MET A 369 -16.63 6.22 6.96
N TYR A 370 -16.36 7.52 7.10
CA TYR A 370 -16.18 8.13 8.42
C TYR A 370 -17.52 8.40 9.13
N TYR A 371 -18.59 8.72 8.41
CA TYR A 371 -19.87 9.13 9.01
C TYR A 371 -20.53 8.02 9.87
N GLY A 372 -20.35 6.75 9.50
CA GLY A 372 -20.92 5.62 10.26
C GLY A 372 -20.02 5.06 11.37
N ASN A 373 -18.70 5.26 11.32
CA ASN A 373 -17.76 4.58 12.22
C ASN A 373 -17.67 5.21 13.63
N TYR A 374 -17.85 6.54 13.77
CA TYR A 374 -17.62 7.20 15.08
C TYR A 374 -18.72 6.97 16.12
N GLY A 375 -19.82 6.29 15.79
CA GLY A 375 -20.94 6.08 16.71
C GLY A 375 -20.90 4.76 17.48
N ASP A 376 -20.46 3.68 16.83
CA ASP A 376 -20.53 2.31 17.33
C ASP A 376 -19.30 1.46 16.95
N SER A 377 -18.22 2.11 16.50
CA SER A 377 -17.02 1.45 15.99
C SER A 377 -17.31 0.45 14.86
N SER A 378 -18.39 0.69 14.10
CA SER A 378 -18.67 -0.07 12.89
C SER A 378 -17.48 -0.01 11.95
N ASN A 379 -17.32 -1.06 11.16
CA ASN A 379 -16.42 -1.07 10.03
C ASN A 379 -17.28 -1.08 8.76
N ILE A 380 -17.38 0.08 8.10
CA ILE A 380 -18.06 0.19 6.80
C ILE A 380 -17.10 -0.26 5.71
N TYR A 381 -17.51 -1.26 4.93
CA TYR A 381 -16.77 -1.73 3.78
C TYR A 381 -17.66 -1.68 2.52
N LYS A 382 -17.15 -1.03 1.47
CA LYS A 382 -17.81 -0.96 0.16
C LYS A 382 -17.45 -2.21 -0.65
N VAL A 383 -18.34 -3.22 -0.64
CA VAL A 383 -18.14 -4.49 -1.36
C VAL A 383 -18.06 -4.30 -2.88
N VAL A 384 -18.74 -3.26 -3.40
CA VAL A 384 -18.72 -2.92 -4.82
C VAL A 384 -18.26 -1.47 -4.95
N ASN A 385 -17.06 -1.28 -5.49
CA ASN A 385 -16.58 0.02 -5.95
C ASN A 385 -16.63 0.05 -7.49
N THR A 386 -17.53 0.87 -8.05
CA THR A 386 -17.81 0.91 -9.49
C THR A 386 -18.04 2.35 -9.94
N LYS A 387 -17.39 2.76 -11.03
CA LYS A 387 -17.55 4.09 -11.64
C LYS A 387 -18.84 4.22 -12.45
N GLY A 388 -19.45 3.14 -12.89
CA GLY A 388 -20.72 3.18 -13.64
C GLY A 388 -21.84 2.34 -13.03
N LYS A 389 -23.01 2.42 -13.67
CA LYS A 389 -24.30 1.85 -13.20
C LYS A 389 -24.32 0.34 -13.00
N VAL A 390 -23.42 -0.41 -13.64
CA VAL A 390 -23.39 -1.87 -13.62
C VAL A 390 -22.08 -2.35 -13.01
N TYR A 391 -22.19 -3.28 -12.07
CA TYR A 391 -21.08 -4.10 -11.61
C TYR A 391 -21.49 -5.56 -11.59
N LEU A 392 -20.66 -6.42 -12.18
CA LEU A 392 -20.86 -7.85 -12.20
C LEU A 392 -19.50 -8.53 -12.02
N ASN A 393 -19.27 -9.14 -10.88
CA ASN A 393 -18.15 -10.04 -10.66
C ASN A 393 -18.65 -11.48 -10.57
N VAL A 394 -18.19 -12.33 -11.46
CA VAL A 394 -18.46 -13.77 -11.46
C VAL A 394 -17.15 -14.49 -11.29
N GLU A 395 -16.91 -14.99 -10.09
CA GLU A 395 -15.73 -15.75 -9.75
C GLU A 395 -16.07 -17.24 -9.83
N TYR A 396 -15.30 -17.97 -10.61
CA TYR A 396 -15.38 -19.42 -10.70
C TYR A 396 -14.00 -20.03 -10.46
N ASP A 397 -13.80 -20.63 -9.29
CA ASP A 397 -12.55 -21.29 -8.90
C ASP A 397 -11.41 -20.26 -8.85
N LYS A 398 -10.47 -20.27 -9.80
CA LYS A 398 -9.41 -19.27 -9.96
C LYS A 398 -9.69 -18.22 -11.05
N SER A 399 -10.80 -18.37 -11.77
CA SER A 399 -11.16 -17.50 -12.89
C SER A 399 -12.17 -16.45 -12.44
N ASN A 400 -12.15 -15.27 -13.03
CA ASN A 400 -13.17 -14.26 -12.83
C ASN A 400 -13.60 -13.61 -14.14
N ILE A 401 -14.84 -13.13 -14.17
CA ILE A 401 -15.33 -12.20 -15.18
C ILE A 401 -15.90 -11.02 -14.42
N LEU A 402 -15.42 -9.83 -14.76
CA LEU A 402 -15.73 -8.59 -14.09
C LEU A 402 -16.24 -7.57 -15.11
N TRP A 403 -17.41 -7.00 -14.86
CA TRP A 403 -17.80 -5.70 -15.36
C TRP A 403 -17.73 -4.73 -14.19
N GLY A 404 -16.95 -3.65 -14.27
CA GLY A 404 -16.73 -2.74 -13.15
C GLY A 404 -15.35 -2.07 -13.20
N ASN A 405 -14.93 -1.49 -12.08
CA ASN A 405 -13.57 -0.98 -11.92
C ASN A 405 -12.60 -2.16 -11.81
N TYR A 406 -11.52 -2.15 -12.57
CA TYR A 406 -10.48 -3.16 -12.52
C TYR A 406 -9.10 -2.59 -12.83
N ASN A 407 -8.09 -3.25 -12.29
CA ASN A 407 -6.73 -3.11 -12.79
C ASN A 407 -6.52 -4.04 -13.99
N THR A 408 -5.99 -3.55 -15.10
CA THR A 408 -5.76 -4.34 -16.34
C THR A 408 -4.95 -5.61 -16.05
N GLY A 409 -3.98 -5.53 -15.12
CA GLY A 409 -3.26 -6.67 -14.59
C GLY A 409 -2.43 -7.43 -15.64
N ILE A 410 -2.05 -6.78 -16.75
CA ILE A 410 -1.07 -7.33 -17.69
C ILE A 410 0.31 -7.12 -17.07
N THR A 411 0.71 -8.10 -16.27
CA THR A 411 1.99 -8.10 -15.55
C THR A 411 2.78 -9.40 -15.82
N GLY A 412 4.02 -9.45 -15.34
CA GLY A 412 4.88 -10.64 -15.41
C GLY A 412 5.75 -10.77 -16.66
N THR A 413 5.81 -9.71 -17.47
CA THR A 413 6.92 -9.38 -18.37
C THR A 413 7.69 -8.21 -17.78
N ASP A 414 8.98 -8.12 -18.06
CA ASP A 414 9.80 -7.00 -17.58
C ASP A 414 9.62 -5.74 -18.43
N ASN A 415 9.25 -5.89 -19.71
CA ASN A 415 9.36 -4.81 -20.70
C ASN A 415 8.06 -4.43 -21.41
N ASN A 416 6.94 -5.09 -21.12
CA ASN A 416 5.66 -4.83 -21.77
C ASN A 416 4.48 -5.00 -20.80
N ASP A 417 4.67 -4.48 -19.59
CA ASP A 417 3.65 -4.41 -18.57
C ASP A 417 2.65 -3.28 -18.87
N TYR A 418 1.37 -3.57 -18.66
CA TYR A 418 0.29 -2.61 -18.87
C TYR A 418 -0.66 -2.70 -17.69
N ASN A 419 -0.50 -1.77 -16.77
CA ASN A 419 -1.06 -1.80 -15.42
C ASN A 419 -1.87 -0.52 -15.16
N ARG A 420 -3.00 -0.35 -15.85
CA ARG A 420 -3.91 0.80 -15.72
C ARG A 420 -5.13 0.46 -14.86
N SER A 421 -5.75 1.47 -14.28
CA SER A 421 -6.97 1.34 -13.46
C SER A 421 -8.17 1.88 -14.23
N LEU A 422 -9.01 1.00 -14.77
CA LEU A 422 -10.05 1.34 -15.75
C LEU A 422 -11.44 0.84 -15.32
N TYR A 423 -12.50 1.39 -15.90
CA TYR A 423 -13.87 0.88 -15.77
C TYR A 423 -14.35 0.25 -17.08
N GLY A 424 -14.81 -1.00 -17.04
CA GLY A 424 -15.29 -1.71 -18.23
C GLY A 424 -15.46 -3.21 -18.02
N PHE A 425 -15.14 -4.01 -19.04
CA PHE A 425 -15.14 -5.47 -18.96
C PHE A 425 -13.72 -6.04 -18.84
N LYS A 426 -13.52 -6.96 -17.90
CA LYS A 426 -12.33 -7.79 -17.75
C LYS A 426 -12.71 -9.26 -17.60
N GLY A 427 -11.95 -10.16 -18.21
CA GLY A 427 -11.99 -11.59 -17.94
C GLY A 427 -10.60 -12.10 -17.59
N ASP A 428 -10.49 -12.87 -16.51
CA ASP A 428 -9.29 -13.61 -16.10
C ASP A 428 -9.66 -15.10 -16.02
N PHE A 429 -9.04 -15.93 -16.86
CA PHE A 429 -9.24 -17.37 -16.85
C PHE A 429 -7.94 -18.05 -16.44
N ARG A 430 -7.99 -18.79 -15.34
CA ARG A 430 -6.85 -19.55 -14.79
C ARG A 430 -7.22 -21.01 -14.57
N THR A 431 -6.36 -21.92 -14.99
CA THR A 431 -6.53 -23.35 -14.73
C THR A 431 -6.16 -23.70 -13.29
N ARG A 432 -6.92 -24.61 -12.65
CA ARG A 432 -6.52 -25.25 -11.39
C ARG A 432 -5.19 -25.98 -11.46
N SER A 433 -4.98 -26.71 -12.56
CA SER A 433 -3.75 -27.47 -12.74
C SER A 433 -2.57 -26.51 -12.78
N THR A 434 -1.61 -26.74 -11.92
CA THR A 434 -0.37 -25.98 -11.89
C THR A 434 0.78 -26.79 -12.50
N THR A 435 1.90 -26.14 -12.74
CA THR A 435 3.18 -26.81 -12.93
C THR A 435 3.69 -27.32 -11.57
N LYS A 436 4.71 -28.18 -11.57
CA LYS A 436 5.42 -28.59 -10.35
C LYS A 436 5.98 -27.42 -9.50
N PHE A 437 6.02 -26.22 -10.07
CA PHE A 437 6.47 -24.98 -9.40
C PHE A 437 5.32 -24.10 -8.91
N GLY A 438 4.06 -24.54 -9.06
CA GLY A 438 2.88 -23.78 -8.64
C GLY A 438 2.41 -22.69 -9.60
N GLU A 439 2.90 -22.67 -10.86
CA GLU A 439 2.40 -21.76 -11.91
C GLU A 439 1.13 -22.32 -12.56
N ASP A 440 0.14 -21.49 -12.88
CA ASP A 440 -1.05 -21.93 -13.62
C ASP A 440 -0.69 -22.47 -15.02
N ARG A 441 -1.25 -23.62 -15.43
CA ARG A 441 -0.98 -24.20 -16.76
C ARG A 441 -1.46 -23.32 -17.91
N LEU A 442 -2.55 -22.60 -17.73
CA LEU A 442 -3.06 -21.61 -18.67
C LEU A 442 -3.67 -20.46 -17.89
N ASN A 443 -3.25 -19.25 -18.24
CA ASN A 443 -3.74 -17.98 -17.76
C ASN A 443 -4.11 -17.13 -18.99
N ILE A 444 -5.32 -16.60 -19.03
CA ILE A 444 -5.82 -15.70 -20.08
C ILE A 444 -6.46 -14.50 -19.40
N VAL A 445 -5.90 -13.32 -19.60
CA VAL A 445 -6.49 -12.05 -19.19
C VAL A 445 -6.90 -11.28 -20.44
N GLY A 446 -8.09 -10.70 -20.45
CA GLY A 446 -8.52 -9.78 -21.50
C GLY A 446 -9.38 -8.68 -20.90
N PHE A 447 -9.28 -7.47 -21.44
CA PHE A 447 -10.03 -6.33 -20.97
C PHE A 447 -10.42 -5.38 -22.10
N VAL A 448 -11.47 -4.61 -21.86
CA VAL A 448 -11.93 -3.51 -22.72
C VAL A 448 -12.65 -2.47 -21.85
N ALA A 449 -12.27 -1.22 -22.01
CA ALA A 449 -12.81 -0.08 -21.31
C ALA A 449 -13.00 1.11 -22.27
N GLU A 450 -13.95 1.96 -21.91
CA GLU A 450 -14.02 3.33 -22.38
C GLU A 450 -13.27 4.16 -21.34
N SER A 451 -12.13 4.73 -21.73
CA SER A 451 -11.24 5.46 -20.84
C SER A 451 -11.62 6.92 -20.82
N ASP A 452 -11.81 7.44 -19.61
CA ASP A 452 -12.05 8.85 -19.30
C ASP A 452 -10.97 9.42 -18.36
N SER A 453 -9.87 8.69 -18.21
CA SER A 453 -8.68 9.07 -17.45
C SER A 453 -7.41 8.85 -18.26
N LEU A 454 -6.32 9.50 -17.84
CA LEU A 454 -4.97 9.35 -18.38
C LEU A 454 -4.01 8.83 -17.31
N PHE A 455 -2.96 8.12 -17.73
CA PHE A 455 -1.97 7.52 -16.85
C PHE A 455 -0.80 8.48 -16.57
N ALA A 456 -0.46 8.67 -15.30
CA ALA A 456 0.66 9.49 -14.85
C ALA A 456 1.63 8.69 -13.95
N HIS A 457 2.92 9.04 -14.06
CA HIS A 457 4.01 8.54 -13.25
C HIS A 457 4.82 9.72 -12.68
N ASP A 458 4.91 9.80 -11.35
CA ASP A 458 5.72 10.79 -10.66
C ASP A 458 6.75 10.12 -9.72
N GLU A 459 8.01 10.56 -9.78
CA GLU A 459 9.08 10.16 -8.87
C GLU A 459 9.49 11.32 -7.96
N PHE A 460 9.66 11.07 -6.65
CA PHE A 460 10.08 12.08 -5.68
C PHE A 460 11.33 11.64 -4.93
N LEU A 461 12.40 12.43 -4.97
CA LEU A 461 13.54 12.24 -4.08
C LEU A 461 13.10 12.43 -2.61
N GLY A 462 13.57 11.56 -1.71
CA GLY A 462 13.23 11.61 -0.28
C GLY A 462 13.53 12.99 0.34
N THR A 463 12.50 13.64 0.91
CA THR A 463 12.64 15.01 1.44
C THR A 463 12.94 15.10 2.95
N GLY A 464 12.95 13.98 3.66
CA GLY A 464 12.93 13.93 5.13
C GLY A 464 11.58 14.30 5.75
N GLY A 465 10.56 14.55 4.92
CA GLY A 465 9.19 14.87 5.33
C GLY A 465 8.17 13.85 4.81
N SER A 466 6.91 14.04 5.21
CA SER A 466 5.82 13.12 4.85
C SER A 466 4.86 13.64 3.77
N LEU A 467 4.90 14.93 3.42
CA LEU A 467 3.97 15.55 2.48
C LEU A 467 4.56 15.63 1.08
N TYR A 468 3.82 15.07 0.11
CA TYR A 468 4.15 15.08 -1.31
C TYR A 468 2.93 15.56 -2.13
N PHE A 469 3.21 16.28 -3.22
CA PHE A 469 2.19 16.75 -4.16
C PHE A 469 2.41 16.09 -5.52
N LEU A 470 1.37 15.51 -6.11
CA LEU A 470 1.39 14.89 -7.44
C LEU A 470 1.32 15.95 -8.54
N ARG A 471 1.74 15.65 -9.77
CA ARG A 471 1.71 16.59 -10.89
C ARG A 471 0.29 17.06 -11.24
N HIS A 472 -0.70 16.19 -11.07
CA HIS A 472 -2.11 16.42 -11.38
C HIS A 472 -2.99 16.27 -10.14
N GLY A 473 -4.10 17.02 -10.10
CA GLY A 473 -5.24 16.75 -9.21
C GLY A 473 -6.27 15.84 -9.88
N GLU A 474 -7.48 15.76 -9.31
CA GLU A 474 -8.58 14.92 -9.84
C GLU A 474 -8.14 13.47 -10.16
N VAL A 475 -7.33 12.92 -9.26
CA VAL A 475 -6.87 11.53 -9.31
C VAL A 475 -8.09 10.62 -9.16
N VAL A 476 -8.18 9.61 -10.01
CA VAL A 476 -9.24 8.59 -9.93
C VAL A 476 -9.07 7.84 -8.60
N PRO A 477 -10.06 7.87 -7.69
CA PRO A 477 -9.91 7.26 -6.37
C PRO A 477 -9.59 5.76 -6.45
N GLY A 478 -8.56 5.34 -5.69
CA GLY A 478 -8.08 3.95 -5.65
C GLY A 478 -7.27 3.51 -6.87
N SER A 479 -6.88 4.45 -7.75
CA SER A 479 -5.95 4.17 -8.87
C SER A 479 -4.47 4.24 -8.47
N ASP A 480 -4.18 4.87 -7.33
CA ASP A 480 -2.84 5.17 -6.82
C ASP A 480 -2.05 3.91 -6.44
N LYS A 481 -0.79 3.84 -6.88
CA LYS A 481 0.19 2.81 -6.52
C LYS A 481 1.48 3.49 -6.12
N VAL A 482 1.76 3.47 -4.82
CA VAL A 482 2.92 4.16 -4.24
C VAL A 482 3.99 3.15 -3.85
N MET A 483 5.25 3.42 -4.18
CA MET A 483 6.39 2.57 -3.82
C MET A 483 7.65 3.39 -3.52
N VAL A 484 8.57 2.82 -2.74
CA VAL A 484 9.92 3.36 -2.51
C VAL A 484 10.92 2.60 -3.38
N ARG A 485 11.73 3.31 -4.17
CA ARG A 485 12.77 2.77 -5.07
C ARG A 485 14.16 3.17 -4.56
N VAL A 486 15.05 2.20 -4.40
CA VAL A 486 16.48 2.41 -4.06
C VAL A 486 17.29 2.33 -5.35
N VAL A 487 18.02 3.38 -5.68
CA VAL A 487 18.69 3.56 -6.98
C VAL A 487 20.18 3.81 -6.79
N ASP A 488 21.01 3.12 -7.57
CA ASP A 488 22.44 3.42 -7.71
C ASP A 488 22.62 4.70 -8.55
N PRO A 489 23.21 5.78 -8.00
CA PRO A 489 23.34 7.06 -8.70
C PRO A 489 24.27 6.99 -9.92
N ASP A 490 25.23 6.06 -9.96
CA ASP A 490 26.21 5.95 -11.04
C ASP A 490 25.69 5.09 -12.20
N SER A 491 24.98 4.01 -11.89
CA SER A 491 24.42 3.10 -12.91
C SER A 491 22.95 3.38 -13.27
N SER A 492 22.26 4.22 -12.48
CA SER A 492 20.80 4.47 -12.56
C SER A 492 19.97 3.18 -12.49
N ILE A 493 20.54 2.10 -11.93
CA ILE A 493 19.87 0.82 -11.78
C ILE A 493 19.10 0.85 -10.46
N THR A 494 17.81 0.52 -10.53
CA THR A 494 17.01 0.24 -9.33
C THR A 494 17.48 -1.06 -8.71
N ILE A 495 18.00 -0.96 -7.48
CA ILE A 495 18.46 -2.09 -6.68
C ILE A 495 17.26 -2.77 -6.00
N GLN A 496 16.29 -1.97 -5.55
CA GLN A 496 15.14 -2.46 -4.78
C GLN A 496 13.89 -1.59 -4.95
N GLU A 497 12.70 -2.21 -4.87
CA GLU A 497 11.39 -1.55 -4.86
C GLU A 497 10.53 -2.07 -3.70
N MET A 498 9.88 -1.16 -2.95
CA MET A 498 9.03 -1.48 -1.79
C MET A 498 7.64 -0.84 -1.93
N PRO A 499 6.55 -1.60 -2.15
CA PRO A 499 5.20 -1.04 -2.26
C PRO A 499 4.64 -0.56 -0.91
N LEU A 500 3.93 0.57 -0.92
CA LEU A 500 3.22 1.14 0.23
C LEU A 500 1.70 0.90 0.11
N GLN A 501 0.99 0.79 1.23
CA GLN A 501 -0.45 0.56 1.29
C GLN A 501 -1.24 1.81 1.71
N SER A 502 -2.25 2.19 0.91
CA SER A 502 -3.17 3.29 1.23
C SER A 502 -3.94 3.03 2.53
N GLY A 503 -4.14 4.08 3.34
CA GLY A 503 -4.77 4.05 4.67
C GLY A 503 -3.91 3.49 5.80
N ARG A 504 -2.80 2.80 5.49
CA ARG A 504 -1.84 2.27 6.48
C ARG A 504 -0.51 3.03 6.43
N ASP A 505 0.10 3.06 5.26
CA ASP A 505 1.44 3.62 5.02
C ASP A 505 1.37 5.06 4.50
N TYR A 506 0.24 5.45 3.87
CA TYR A 506 -0.05 6.81 3.42
C TYR A 506 -1.56 7.11 3.31
N GLU A 507 -1.93 8.39 3.35
CA GLU A 507 -3.26 8.92 2.97
C GLU A 507 -3.12 9.73 1.67
N ILE A 508 -4.12 9.66 0.78
CA ILE A 508 -4.18 10.45 -0.45
C ILE A 508 -5.45 11.31 -0.45
N ASP A 509 -5.32 12.57 -0.86
CA ASP A 509 -6.45 13.41 -1.28
C ASP A 509 -6.50 13.37 -2.82
N PRO A 510 -7.43 12.61 -3.41
CA PRO A 510 -7.46 12.42 -4.87
C PRO A 510 -7.82 13.70 -5.61
N TYR A 511 -8.71 14.52 -5.06
CA TYR A 511 -9.09 15.80 -5.66
C TYR A 511 -7.87 16.72 -5.75
N GLN A 512 -7.06 16.77 -4.69
CA GLN A 512 -5.89 17.63 -4.62
C GLN A 512 -4.60 17.06 -5.23
N GLY A 513 -4.58 15.75 -5.50
CA GLY A 513 -3.37 15.00 -5.82
C GLY A 513 -2.31 15.12 -4.72
N ARG A 514 -2.70 14.97 -3.45
CA ARG A 514 -1.79 15.15 -2.30
C ARG A 514 -1.61 13.85 -1.54
N ILE A 515 -0.37 13.49 -1.23
CA ILE A 515 -0.02 12.28 -0.46
C ILE A 515 0.61 12.69 0.87
N ILE A 516 0.14 12.07 1.96
CA ILE A 516 0.72 12.21 3.30
C ILE A 516 1.15 10.84 3.79
N LEU A 517 2.47 10.61 3.88
CA LEU A 517 3.03 9.38 4.41
C LEU A 517 2.83 9.30 5.94
N THR A 518 2.62 8.09 6.44
CA THR A 518 2.55 7.85 7.90
C THR A 518 3.93 8.05 8.53
N ARG A 519 5.02 7.70 7.80
CA ARG A 519 6.43 7.89 8.20
C ARG A 519 7.19 8.76 7.19
N PRO A 520 8.10 9.66 7.62
CA PRO A 520 8.91 10.46 6.70
C PRO A 520 9.90 9.61 5.90
N LEU A 521 10.27 10.06 4.69
CA LEU A 521 11.18 9.34 3.78
C LEU A 521 12.56 10.03 3.71
N ASN A 522 13.64 9.28 3.99
CA ASN A 522 15.03 9.76 3.95
C ASN A 522 15.64 9.66 2.55
N ASN A 523 16.69 10.45 2.29
CA ASN A 523 17.29 10.62 0.96
C ASN A 523 18.35 9.57 0.56
N ILE A 524 19.27 9.18 1.46
CA ILE A 524 20.48 8.39 1.13
C ILE A 524 20.61 7.16 2.04
N ILE A 525 21.11 6.06 1.48
CA ILE A 525 21.51 4.82 2.20
C ILE A 525 22.99 4.51 1.87
N SER A 526 23.76 4.07 2.86
CA SER A 526 25.17 3.66 2.70
C SER A 526 25.29 2.18 2.27
N ASP A 527 26.17 1.90 1.31
CA ASP A 527 26.50 0.56 0.80
C ASP A 527 27.47 -0.21 1.74
N ASN A 528 27.56 -1.54 1.59
CA ASN A 528 28.43 -2.45 2.34
C ASN A 528 29.40 -3.26 1.44
N PHE A 529 30.67 -3.33 1.85
CA PHE A 529 31.87 -3.84 1.16
C PHE A 529 31.80 -5.24 0.50
N GLY A 530 32.40 -5.43 -0.70
CA GLY A 530 32.44 -6.79 -1.30
C GLY A 530 33.40 -7.21 -2.44
N SER A 531 33.93 -6.34 -3.34
CA SER A 531 34.66 -6.80 -4.55
C SER A 531 36.21 -6.81 -4.46
N VAL A 532 36.89 -7.51 -5.38
CA VAL A 532 38.38 -7.56 -5.49
C VAL A 532 38.93 -6.45 -6.37
N ILE A 533 38.21 -6.09 -7.43
CA ILE A 533 38.50 -4.94 -8.29
C ILE A 533 37.35 -3.95 -8.10
N ASN A 534 37.71 -2.69 -7.90
CA ASN A 534 36.75 -1.61 -7.77
C ASN A 534 36.90 -0.65 -8.96
N ASP A 535 35.78 -0.21 -9.53
CA ASP A 535 35.77 0.82 -10.59
C ASP A 535 35.96 2.21 -10.01
N GLN A 536 35.31 2.45 -8.86
CA GLN A 536 35.47 3.62 -8.02
C GLN A 536 36.02 3.24 -6.64
N PRO A 537 36.79 4.11 -6.00
CA PRO A 537 37.27 3.83 -4.65
C PRO A 537 36.22 3.77 -3.51
N ALA A 538 35.01 4.41 -3.61
CA ALA A 538 33.88 4.31 -2.64
C ALA A 538 32.44 4.45 -3.24
N SER A 539 31.38 3.82 -2.67
CA SER A 539 29.96 3.73 -3.18
C SER A 539 28.82 4.11 -2.20
N GLY A 540 27.59 4.44 -2.70
CA GLY A 540 26.34 4.76 -1.94
C GLY A 540 25.04 4.79 -2.81
N TYR A 541 23.82 4.87 -2.21
CA TYR A 541 22.50 4.77 -2.90
C TYR A 541 21.49 5.91 -2.58
N ASP A 542 20.56 6.21 -3.52
CA ASP A 542 19.48 7.21 -3.40
C ASP A 542 18.07 6.58 -3.25
N ASN A 543 17.17 7.25 -2.50
CA ASN A 543 15.77 6.83 -2.30
C ASN A 543 14.75 7.73 -3.01
N TYR A 544 13.88 7.11 -3.81
CA TYR A 544 12.76 7.76 -4.50
C TYR A 544 11.40 7.20 -4.04
N LEU A 545 10.40 8.06 -3.88
CA LEU A 545 8.98 7.69 -3.83
C LEU A 545 8.44 7.71 -5.26
N ALA A 546 8.10 6.56 -5.85
CA ALA A 546 7.45 6.50 -7.16
C ALA A 546 5.94 6.28 -7.00
N VAL A 547 5.14 7.00 -7.79
CA VAL A 547 3.68 6.98 -7.74
C VAL A 547 3.10 6.83 -9.15
N ASP A 548 2.42 5.72 -9.40
CA ASP A 548 1.59 5.52 -10.58
C ASP A 548 0.12 5.82 -10.25
N TYR A 549 -0.58 6.57 -11.10
CA TYR A 549 -1.99 6.90 -10.88
C TYR A 549 -2.74 7.27 -12.17
N GLU A 550 -4.07 7.27 -12.10
CA GLU A 550 -4.95 7.74 -13.18
C GLU A 550 -5.54 9.10 -12.78
N TYR A 551 -5.65 10.04 -13.72
CA TYR A 551 -6.24 11.36 -13.46
C TYR A 551 -7.25 11.75 -14.54
N VAL A 552 -8.22 12.58 -14.19
CA VAL A 552 -9.18 13.16 -15.14
C VAL A 552 -8.54 14.39 -15.80
N PRO A 553 -8.32 14.39 -17.13
CA PRO A 553 -7.67 15.52 -17.81
C PRO A 553 -8.60 16.74 -17.91
N GLN A 554 -8.00 17.94 -17.91
CA GLN A 554 -8.76 19.19 -18.07
C GLN A 554 -9.20 19.43 -19.53
N GLY A 555 -10.51 19.56 -19.78
CA GLY A 555 -11.08 19.91 -21.08
C GLY A 555 -12.08 18.89 -21.64
N SER A 556 -12.78 19.25 -22.72
CA SER A 556 -13.86 18.43 -23.30
C SER A 556 -13.39 17.29 -24.21
N ASP A 557 -12.10 17.16 -24.43
CA ASP A 557 -11.62 16.48 -25.64
C ASP A 557 -11.21 15.02 -25.41
N ALA A 558 -10.98 14.57 -24.17
CA ALA A 558 -10.43 13.23 -23.89
C ALA A 558 -11.43 12.13 -23.46
N LEU A 559 -12.73 12.24 -23.76
CA LEU A 559 -13.77 11.49 -23.02
C LEU A 559 -14.60 10.43 -23.77
N ASP A 560 -14.14 9.87 -24.90
CA ASP A 560 -14.76 8.68 -25.54
C ASP A 560 -13.69 7.71 -26.13
N ALA A 561 -12.53 7.57 -25.47
CA ALA A 561 -11.41 6.77 -25.99
C ALA A 561 -11.54 5.27 -25.66
N MET A 562 -11.41 4.39 -26.65
CA MET A 562 -11.43 2.95 -26.41
C MET A 562 -10.05 2.43 -26.00
N THR A 563 -9.97 1.73 -24.87
CA THR A 563 -8.78 1.00 -24.43
C THR A 563 -9.08 -0.49 -24.37
N ALA A 564 -8.25 -1.33 -24.99
CA ALA A 564 -8.44 -2.77 -24.99
C ALA A 564 -7.10 -3.50 -24.96
N GLY A 565 -7.08 -4.67 -24.33
CA GLY A 565 -5.89 -5.48 -24.32
C GLY A 565 -6.11 -6.88 -23.77
N GLY A 566 -5.08 -7.70 -23.85
CA GLY A 566 -5.11 -9.03 -23.27
C GLY A 566 -3.75 -9.69 -23.26
N ARG A 567 -3.60 -10.67 -22.37
CA ARG A 567 -2.42 -11.51 -22.20
C ARG A 567 -2.85 -12.96 -22.11
N VAL A 568 -2.19 -13.83 -22.86
CA VAL A 568 -2.32 -15.28 -22.74
C VAL A 568 -0.97 -15.83 -22.34
N LYS A 569 -0.90 -16.65 -21.29
CA LYS A 569 0.29 -17.38 -20.88
C LYS A 569 -0.06 -18.84 -20.64
N GLY A 570 0.64 -19.76 -21.30
CA GLY A 570 0.37 -21.19 -21.20
C GLY A 570 1.64 -22.02 -21.08
N TRP A 571 1.60 -23.05 -20.24
CA TRP A 571 2.66 -24.02 -20.03
C TRP A 571 2.38 -25.31 -20.80
N VAL A 572 3.14 -25.54 -21.88
CA VAL A 572 3.04 -26.73 -22.72
C VAL A 572 3.35 -28.00 -21.92
N ASN A 573 4.29 -27.90 -20.98
CA ASN A 573 4.62 -28.90 -19.97
C ASN A 573 5.11 -28.18 -18.69
N ASP A 574 5.63 -28.90 -17.69
CA ASP A 574 6.14 -28.28 -16.44
C ASP A 574 7.35 -27.35 -16.63
N TYR A 575 7.92 -27.31 -17.84
CA TYR A 575 9.22 -26.71 -18.12
C TYR A 575 9.19 -25.65 -19.23
N ILE A 576 8.11 -25.54 -20.01
CA ILE A 576 8.03 -24.63 -21.16
C ILE A 576 6.74 -23.83 -21.07
N GLY A 577 6.86 -22.54 -20.77
CA GLY A 577 5.81 -21.54 -20.79
C GLY A 577 5.96 -20.60 -21.98
N VAL A 578 4.86 -20.25 -22.64
CA VAL A 578 4.82 -19.25 -23.71
C VAL A 578 3.71 -18.27 -23.38
N GLY A 579 3.97 -16.98 -23.55
CA GLY A 579 2.96 -15.95 -23.44
C GLY A 579 3.03 -14.93 -24.56
N ALA A 580 1.93 -14.21 -24.71
CA ALA A 580 1.77 -13.11 -25.65
C ALA A 580 0.79 -12.10 -25.05
N ASN A 581 1.04 -10.81 -25.29
CA ASN A 581 0.14 -9.72 -24.96
C ASN A 581 -0.01 -8.74 -26.12
N TYR A 582 -1.14 -8.05 -26.12
CA TYR A 582 -1.47 -6.96 -27.03
C TYR A 582 -2.32 -5.96 -26.25
N GLN A 583 -2.03 -4.68 -26.39
CA GLN A 583 -2.80 -3.60 -25.81
C GLN A 583 -2.86 -2.41 -26.78
N THR A 584 -3.97 -1.70 -26.75
CA THR A 584 -4.23 -0.52 -27.54
C THR A 584 -5.04 0.48 -26.73
N GLU A 585 -4.74 1.75 -26.93
CA GLU A 585 -5.38 2.87 -26.29
C GLU A 585 -5.52 3.99 -27.31
N GLU A 586 -6.77 4.34 -27.63
CA GLU A 586 -7.06 5.51 -28.45
C GLU A 586 -6.77 6.79 -27.65
N LYS A 587 -6.11 7.78 -28.25
CA LYS A 587 -5.81 9.07 -27.59
C LYS A 587 -5.99 10.22 -28.59
N ASP A 588 -6.28 11.42 -28.09
CA ASP A 588 -6.54 12.60 -28.94
C ASP A 588 -5.37 12.97 -29.86
N ASN A 589 -4.14 12.87 -29.35
CA ASN A 589 -2.93 13.23 -30.10
C ASN A 589 -2.34 12.03 -30.83
N GLN A 590 -2.09 10.92 -30.11
CA GLN A 590 -1.48 9.71 -30.66
C GLN A 590 -1.91 8.47 -29.89
N ASP A 591 -2.56 7.54 -30.60
CA ASP A 591 -2.88 6.21 -30.09
C ASP A 591 -1.63 5.47 -29.61
N TYR A 592 -1.75 4.79 -28.48
CA TYR A 592 -0.75 3.87 -28.00
C TYR A 592 -1.12 2.44 -28.42
N GLU A 593 -0.19 1.74 -29.05
CA GLU A 593 -0.31 0.32 -29.37
C GLU A 593 0.96 -0.40 -28.93
N ALA A 594 0.82 -1.51 -28.21
CA ALA A 594 1.95 -2.35 -27.88
C ALA A 594 1.60 -3.83 -27.94
N TYR A 595 2.56 -4.64 -28.36
CA TYR A 595 2.43 -6.09 -28.35
C TYR A 595 3.74 -6.75 -28.01
N GLY A 596 3.65 -7.88 -27.33
CA GLY A 596 4.83 -8.61 -26.90
C GLY A 596 4.60 -10.09 -26.79
N THR A 597 5.69 -10.82 -26.75
CA THR A 597 5.72 -12.28 -26.60
C THR A 597 6.82 -12.68 -25.64
N ASP A 598 6.55 -13.62 -24.76
CA ASP A 598 7.50 -14.16 -23.81
C ASP A 598 7.61 -15.69 -23.88
N LEU A 599 8.82 -16.22 -23.76
CA LEU A 599 9.14 -17.64 -23.68
C LEU A 599 9.86 -17.89 -22.37
N THR A 600 9.32 -18.76 -21.52
CA THR A 600 9.95 -19.22 -20.29
C THR A 600 10.31 -20.71 -20.42
N LEU A 601 11.59 -21.05 -20.40
CA LEU A 601 12.08 -22.42 -20.24
C LEU A 601 12.56 -22.57 -18.79
N ARG A 602 12.03 -23.50 -18.01
CA ARG A 602 12.35 -23.64 -16.58
C ARG A 602 12.58 -25.10 -16.23
N ALA A 603 13.83 -25.49 -15.94
CA ALA A 603 14.17 -26.85 -15.53
C ALA A 603 13.93 -27.08 -14.01
N SER A 604 14.31 -26.08 -13.20
CA SER A 604 14.21 -26.05 -11.73
C SER A 604 13.92 -24.61 -11.23
N GLU A 605 13.88 -24.40 -9.92
CA GLU A 605 13.86 -23.05 -9.32
C GLU A 605 15.16 -22.28 -9.62
N GLY A 606 16.31 -22.98 -9.68
CA GLY A 606 17.63 -22.42 -9.99
C GLY A 606 18.07 -22.45 -11.46
N THR A 607 17.30 -23.04 -12.38
CA THR A 607 17.63 -23.14 -13.81
C THR A 607 16.45 -22.75 -14.69
N TYR A 608 16.52 -21.57 -15.31
CA TYR A 608 15.51 -21.04 -16.22
C TYR A 608 16.10 -20.11 -17.31
N LEU A 609 15.36 -19.92 -18.40
CA LEU A 609 15.60 -18.96 -19.46
C LEU A 609 14.28 -18.25 -19.74
N LYS A 610 14.29 -16.93 -19.77
CA LYS A 610 13.18 -16.08 -20.20
C LYS A 610 13.65 -15.29 -21.42
N ALA A 611 12.84 -15.27 -22.47
CA ALA A 611 13.06 -14.42 -23.63
C ALA A 611 11.78 -13.61 -23.87
N GLU A 612 11.91 -12.33 -24.12
CA GLU A 612 10.84 -11.37 -24.32
C GLU A 612 11.14 -10.56 -25.58
N PHE A 613 10.08 -10.25 -26.32
CA PHE A 613 10.10 -9.31 -27.43
C PHE A 613 8.88 -8.42 -27.27
N GLY A 614 9.05 -7.13 -27.49
CA GLY A 614 7.98 -6.13 -27.48
C GLY A 614 8.14 -5.17 -28.65
N HIS A 615 7.03 -4.62 -29.11
CA HIS A 615 6.98 -3.50 -30.03
C HIS A 615 5.95 -2.53 -29.50
N SER A 616 6.27 -1.24 -29.53
CA SER A 616 5.36 -0.17 -29.11
C SER A 616 5.33 0.94 -30.14
N LYS A 617 4.16 1.55 -30.29
CA LYS A 617 3.94 2.77 -31.03
C LYS A 617 3.15 3.73 -30.16
N GLY A 618 3.59 4.97 -30.10
CA GLY A 618 3.07 5.98 -29.18
C GLY A 618 3.62 5.86 -27.77
N ARG A 619 3.09 6.68 -26.86
CA ARG A 619 3.52 6.73 -25.46
C ARG A 619 2.50 6.05 -24.56
N GLN A 620 2.97 5.12 -23.72
CA GLN A 620 2.12 4.55 -22.68
C GLN A 620 1.80 5.59 -21.60
N THR A 621 2.83 6.30 -21.14
CA THR A 621 2.74 7.28 -20.06
C THR A 621 2.46 8.66 -20.62
N ASP A 622 1.33 9.26 -20.23
CA ASP A 622 0.93 10.60 -20.70
C ASP A 622 1.72 11.70 -19.98
N SER A 623 2.10 11.42 -18.74
CA SER A 623 2.78 12.37 -17.86
C SER A 623 3.82 11.68 -17.01
N ASN A 624 5.09 12.07 -17.18
CA ASN A 624 6.24 11.43 -16.52
C ASN A 624 7.20 12.49 -15.95
N TYR A 625 7.31 12.60 -14.62
CA TYR A 625 8.06 13.67 -13.96
C TYR A 625 8.85 13.19 -12.74
N VAL A 626 9.97 13.87 -12.47
CA VAL A 626 10.74 13.75 -11.22
C VAL A 626 10.70 15.05 -10.42
N SER A 627 10.69 14.95 -9.09
CA SER A 627 10.71 16.07 -8.15
C SER A 627 11.72 15.87 -7.03
N PHE A 628 12.50 16.90 -6.73
CA PHE A 628 13.53 16.87 -5.67
C PHE A 628 13.10 17.56 -4.36
N ASP A 629 11.88 18.12 -4.33
CA ASP A 629 11.38 18.95 -3.21
C ASP A 629 9.99 18.54 -2.69
N GLY A 630 9.52 17.36 -3.08
CA GLY A 630 8.26 16.78 -2.64
C GLY A 630 7.06 17.29 -3.42
N GLY A 631 7.24 17.59 -4.70
CA GLY A 631 6.17 18.02 -5.61
C GLY A 631 5.87 19.51 -5.59
N LEU A 632 6.76 20.33 -5.00
CA LEU A 632 6.67 21.78 -5.19
C LEU A 632 7.10 22.13 -6.63
N THR A 633 7.99 21.32 -7.20
CA THR A 633 8.55 21.51 -8.53
C THR A 633 8.76 20.17 -9.24
N PHE A 634 8.66 20.18 -10.56
CA PHE A 634 8.73 18.98 -11.40
C PHE A 634 9.64 19.22 -12.60
N THR A 635 10.42 18.19 -12.94
CA THR A 635 11.25 18.11 -14.15
C THR A 635 10.73 16.94 -15.00
N PRO A 636 10.37 17.16 -16.28
CA PRO A 636 9.87 16.07 -17.13
C PRO A 636 10.99 15.07 -17.45
N ILE A 637 10.63 13.79 -17.53
CA ILE A 637 11.51 12.70 -17.98
C ILE A 637 11.17 12.35 -19.44
N GLY A 638 12.19 12.27 -20.30
CA GLY A 638 12.06 12.00 -21.73
C GLY A 638 11.60 13.20 -22.57
N SER A 639 11.57 13.05 -23.90
CA SER A 639 11.10 14.11 -24.81
C SER A 639 9.61 14.06 -25.12
N ASN A 640 9.02 15.24 -25.37
CA ASN A 640 7.64 15.39 -25.86
C ASN A 640 7.51 15.10 -27.37
N ALA A 641 8.35 14.23 -27.94
CA ALA A 641 8.29 13.90 -29.35
C ALA A 641 7.03 13.08 -29.66
N GLU A 642 6.22 13.57 -30.60
CA GLU A 642 4.90 12.99 -30.93
C GLU A 642 4.95 11.74 -31.83
N ASP A 643 6.12 11.29 -32.30
CA ASP A 643 6.26 10.11 -33.19
C ASP A 643 7.26 9.12 -32.58
N ARG A 644 6.82 8.36 -31.56
CA ARG A 644 7.63 7.30 -30.93
C ARG A 644 7.18 5.92 -31.44
N GLU A 645 8.12 5.16 -32.01
CA GLU A 645 7.91 3.77 -32.40
C GLU A 645 9.24 3.04 -32.21
N GLY A 646 9.20 1.83 -31.64
CA GLY A 646 10.41 1.06 -31.39
C GLY A 646 10.13 -0.39 -31.00
N ASP A 647 11.17 -1.19 -31.05
CA ASP A 647 11.20 -2.56 -30.57
C ASP A 647 12.01 -2.68 -29.27
N ILE A 648 11.71 -3.72 -28.49
CA ILE A 648 12.57 -4.21 -27.41
C ILE A 648 12.73 -5.72 -27.50
N TYR A 649 13.95 -6.20 -27.29
CA TYR A 649 14.29 -7.62 -27.23
C TYR A 649 15.05 -7.86 -25.94
N GLN A 650 14.61 -8.83 -25.13
CA GLN A 650 15.34 -9.23 -23.93
C GLN A 650 15.45 -10.75 -23.84
N VAL A 651 16.61 -11.27 -23.50
CA VAL A 651 16.81 -12.68 -23.14
C VAL A 651 17.57 -12.70 -21.82
N LYS A 652 17.06 -13.38 -20.80
CA LYS A 652 17.74 -13.59 -19.51
C LYS A 652 17.67 -15.05 -19.12
N GLY A 653 18.77 -15.64 -18.69
CA GLY A 653 18.82 -17.02 -18.25
C GLY A 653 19.70 -17.19 -17.02
N VAL A 654 19.32 -18.14 -16.18
CA VAL A 654 20.09 -18.64 -15.04
C VAL A 654 20.15 -20.16 -15.15
N MET A 655 21.31 -20.75 -14.93
CA MET A 655 21.52 -22.18 -14.99
C MET A 655 22.31 -22.63 -13.78
N ASN A 656 21.67 -23.31 -12.85
CA ASN A 656 22.35 -23.97 -11.75
C ASN A 656 23.04 -25.24 -12.28
N LEU A 657 24.36 -25.31 -12.15
CA LEU A 657 25.17 -26.41 -12.68
C LEU A 657 24.90 -27.73 -11.94
N TYR A 658 24.43 -27.68 -10.69
CA TYR A 658 23.98 -28.85 -9.94
C TYR A 658 22.89 -29.63 -10.67
N ASP A 659 21.93 -28.94 -11.30
CA ASP A 659 20.83 -29.59 -12.01
C ASP A 659 21.30 -30.42 -13.21
N LEU A 660 22.41 -30.01 -13.85
CA LEU A 660 22.96 -30.70 -15.02
C LEU A 660 23.84 -31.90 -14.64
N ALA A 661 24.65 -31.74 -13.59
CA ALA A 661 25.60 -32.75 -13.16
C ALA A 661 25.74 -32.75 -11.64
N PRO A 662 24.74 -33.30 -10.91
CA PRO A 662 24.73 -33.28 -9.44
C PRO A 662 25.84 -34.14 -8.83
N ASN A 663 26.44 -35.04 -9.61
CA ASN A 663 27.62 -35.82 -9.20
C ASN A 663 28.94 -35.05 -9.36
N VAL A 664 28.92 -33.85 -9.96
CA VAL A 664 30.10 -33.04 -10.30
C VAL A 664 30.08 -31.70 -9.59
N PHE A 665 28.94 -31.02 -9.58
CA PHE A 665 28.76 -29.70 -8.97
C PHE A 665 27.99 -29.84 -7.65
N SER A 666 28.22 -28.95 -6.69
CA SER A 666 27.38 -28.84 -5.48
C SER A 666 26.21 -27.88 -5.74
N ALA A 667 25.14 -28.00 -4.95
CA ALA A 667 23.98 -27.11 -5.03
C ALA A 667 24.28 -25.65 -4.66
N VAL A 668 25.41 -25.41 -3.99
CA VAL A 668 25.82 -24.12 -3.46
C VAL A 668 26.83 -23.47 -4.40
N GLY A 669 26.60 -22.21 -4.77
CA GLY A 669 27.60 -21.36 -5.45
C GLY A 669 28.01 -21.79 -6.86
N ASN A 670 27.16 -22.55 -7.57
CA ASN A 670 27.44 -23.10 -8.89
C ASN A 670 26.33 -22.76 -9.90
N ASP A 671 26.37 -21.57 -10.50
CA ASP A 671 25.35 -21.11 -11.43
C ASP A 671 25.90 -20.19 -12.53
N VAL A 672 25.21 -20.15 -13.66
CA VAL A 672 25.52 -19.31 -14.82
C VAL A 672 24.31 -18.43 -15.13
N LYS A 673 24.45 -17.13 -14.97
CA LYS A 673 23.52 -16.11 -15.44
C LYS A 673 23.99 -15.55 -16.79
N ALA A 674 23.07 -15.24 -17.68
CA ALA A 674 23.34 -14.53 -18.92
C ALA A 674 22.15 -13.65 -19.28
N TRP A 675 22.40 -12.49 -19.87
CA TRP A 675 21.35 -11.64 -20.39
C TRP A 675 21.77 -10.89 -21.66
N TYR A 676 20.78 -10.46 -22.42
CA TYR A 676 20.86 -9.57 -23.57
C TYR A 676 19.57 -8.73 -23.57
N LYS A 677 19.67 -7.42 -23.80
CA LYS A 677 18.59 -6.44 -23.89
C LYS A 677 18.97 -5.49 -25.03
N SER A 678 18.04 -5.20 -25.92
CA SER A 678 18.16 -4.15 -26.93
C SER A 678 16.82 -3.43 -26.98
N LYS A 679 16.82 -2.12 -26.79
CA LYS A 679 15.65 -1.23 -26.74
C LYS A 679 15.90 -0.07 -27.71
N ASP A 680 14.99 0.15 -28.63
CA ASP A 680 15.02 1.34 -29.48
C ASP A 680 14.60 2.59 -28.67
N ALA A 681 15.16 3.76 -28.98
CA ALA A 681 14.80 5.03 -28.31
C ALA A 681 13.29 5.36 -28.38
N GLY A 682 12.61 4.88 -29.42
CA GLY A 682 11.17 5.05 -29.61
C GLY A 682 10.29 4.06 -28.84
N TYR A 683 10.86 3.05 -28.17
CA TYR A 683 10.08 2.10 -27.37
C TYR A 683 9.59 2.76 -26.06
N SER A 684 8.32 2.55 -25.70
CA SER A 684 7.68 3.18 -24.54
C SER A 684 6.85 2.15 -23.75
N PHE A 685 7.10 2.08 -22.44
CA PHE A 685 6.35 1.28 -21.47
C PHE A 685 6.40 1.95 -20.09
N ALA A 686 5.48 1.59 -19.19
CA ALA A 686 5.22 2.33 -17.94
C ALA A 686 6.46 2.57 -17.06
N SER A 687 7.30 1.55 -16.84
CA SER A 687 8.44 1.65 -15.92
C SER A 687 9.67 2.35 -16.50
N GLN A 688 9.70 2.60 -17.81
CA GLN A 688 10.81 3.28 -18.47
C GLN A 688 10.32 4.00 -19.74
N ASP A 689 9.77 5.22 -19.56
CA ASP A 689 9.33 6.11 -20.66
C ASP A 689 10.39 7.17 -21.05
N ASP A 690 11.68 6.87 -20.91
CA ASP A 690 12.78 7.68 -21.46
C ASP A 690 12.94 7.50 -22.97
N ASP A 691 13.66 8.40 -23.64
CA ASP A 691 13.93 8.39 -25.08
C ASP A 691 15.36 7.96 -25.44
N LEU A 692 15.92 7.01 -24.68
CA LEU A 692 17.26 6.46 -24.90
C LEU A 692 17.22 5.13 -25.65
N GLU A 693 18.01 5.00 -26.73
CA GLU A 693 18.33 3.69 -27.32
C GLU A 693 19.30 2.98 -26.37
N GLN A 694 19.04 1.71 -26.05
CA GLN A 694 19.83 0.96 -25.07
C GLN A 694 20.17 -0.44 -25.60
N GLU A 695 21.45 -0.80 -25.65
CA GLU A 695 21.91 -2.18 -25.85
C GLU A 695 22.71 -2.63 -24.63
N SER A 696 22.26 -3.70 -23.96
CA SER A 696 22.92 -4.27 -22.78
C SER A 696 23.01 -5.77 -22.85
N TYR A 697 24.18 -6.35 -22.60
CA TYR A 697 24.33 -7.81 -22.55
C TYR A 697 25.43 -8.23 -21.61
N GLY A 698 25.32 -9.43 -21.07
CA GLY A 698 26.29 -9.92 -20.11
C GLY A 698 26.13 -11.37 -19.74
N THR A 699 27.12 -11.88 -19.02
CA THR A 699 27.07 -13.20 -18.39
C THR A 699 27.77 -13.14 -17.04
N GLU A 700 27.24 -13.83 -16.06
CA GLU A 700 27.90 -14.07 -14.78
C GLU A 700 27.96 -15.57 -14.55
N ILE A 701 29.13 -16.10 -14.20
CA ILE A 701 29.33 -17.51 -13.86
C ILE A 701 29.89 -17.54 -12.45
N ARG A 702 29.21 -18.23 -11.55
CA ARG A 702 29.69 -18.58 -10.22
C ARG A 702 29.96 -20.07 -10.21
N PHE A 703 31.15 -20.45 -9.75
CA PHE A 703 31.61 -21.82 -9.74
C PHE A 703 32.35 -22.11 -8.43
N GLN A 704 31.72 -22.88 -7.56
CA GLN A 704 32.30 -23.35 -6.31
C GLN A 704 32.81 -24.78 -6.48
N ALA A 705 34.12 -24.90 -6.75
CA ALA A 705 34.79 -26.19 -6.97
C ALA A 705 34.88 -27.05 -5.71
N THR A 706 35.01 -26.41 -4.54
CA THR A 706 35.04 -27.05 -3.20
C THR A 706 34.51 -26.04 -2.17
N ASP A 707 34.29 -26.45 -0.92
CA ASP A 707 33.96 -25.53 0.20
C ASP A 707 35.06 -24.48 0.45
N ARG A 708 36.22 -24.65 -0.19
CA ARG A 708 37.39 -23.81 -0.09
C ARG A 708 37.77 -23.09 -1.37
N VAL A 709 37.13 -23.33 -2.51
CA VAL A 709 37.53 -22.71 -3.77
C VAL A 709 36.29 -22.30 -4.55
N ALA A 710 36.15 -21.01 -4.80
CA ALA A 710 35.10 -20.42 -5.61
C ALA A 710 35.71 -19.57 -6.72
N VAL A 711 35.02 -19.47 -7.85
CA VAL A 711 35.41 -18.67 -9.01
C VAL A 711 34.17 -17.94 -9.46
N LYS A 712 34.23 -16.62 -9.60
CA LYS A 712 33.19 -15.79 -10.19
C LYS A 712 33.76 -15.19 -11.47
N THR A 713 33.03 -15.19 -12.57
CA THR A 713 33.40 -14.38 -13.74
C THR A 713 32.19 -13.65 -14.23
N ARG A 714 32.33 -12.37 -14.57
CA ARG A 714 31.24 -11.51 -15.01
C ARG A 714 31.69 -10.79 -16.26
N PHE A 715 30.84 -10.74 -17.26
CA PHE A 715 31.02 -9.92 -18.44
C PHE A 715 29.76 -9.08 -18.61
N THR A 716 29.90 -7.80 -18.88
CA THR A 716 28.80 -6.85 -19.10
C THR A 716 29.16 -5.90 -20.24
N SER A 717 28.15 -5.45 -20.96
CA SER A 717 28.22 -4.39 -21.95
C SER A 717 26.94 -3.60 -21.80
N ILE A 718 27.02 -2.27 -21.79
CA ILE A 718 25.88 -1.36 -21.85
C ILE A 718 26.26 -0.21 -22.76
N GLU A 719 25.37 0.12 -23.67
CA GLU A 719 25.48 1.25 -24.58
C GLU A 719 24.14 1.98 -24.56
N GLU A 720 24.16 3.30 -24.32
CA GLU A 720 22.98 4.18 -24.33
C GLU A 720 23.23 5.37 -25.23
N ARG A 721 22.25 5.68 -26.09
CA ARG A 721 22.31 6.78 -27.05
C ARG A 721 21.08 7.66 -26.95
N GLU A 722 21.28 8.96 -27.06
CA GLU A 722 20.20 9.93 -27.22
C GLU A 722 19.58 9.86 -28.63
N LEU A 723 18.42 10.50 -28.82
CA LEU A 723 17.70 10.53 -30.11
C LEU A 723 18.51 11.10 -31.29
N ASP A 724 19.49 11.96 -31.02
CA ASP A 724 20.38 12.52 -32.05
C ASP A 724 21.59 11.63 -32.36
N GLY A 725 21.73 10.51 -31.64
CA GLY A 725 22.76 9.50 -31.81
C GLY A 725 24.00 9.71 -30.96
N ASP A 726 24.04 10.75 -30.14
CA ASP A 726 25.14 11.01 -29.22
C ASP A 726 25.18 9.94 -28.11
N LEU A 727 26.40 9.48 -27.81
CA LEU A 727 26.64 8.43 -26.82
C LEU A 727 26.53 9.03 -25.42
N ARG A 728 25.58 8.54 -24.64
CA ARG A 728 25.45 8.87 -23.22
C ARG A 728 26.26 7.91 -22.36
N THR A 729 26.21 6.62 -22.68
CA THR A 729 26.89 5.54 -21.95
C THR A 729 27.47 4.55 -22.95
N ASP A 730 28.73 4.13 -22.81
CA ASP A 730 29.29 2.97 -23.54
C ASP A 730 30.35 2.31 -22.67
N THR A 731 29.94 1.23 -22.00
CA THR A 731 30.76 0.54 -21.01
C THR A 731 30.75 -0.96 -21.28
N GLN A 732 31.92 -1.58 -21.40
CA GLN A 732 32.11 -3.02 -21.48
C GLN A 732 33.06 -3.48 -20.39
N GLN A 733 32.73 -4.56 -19.68
CA GLN A 733 33.55 -5.09 -18.60
C GLN A 733 33.62 -6.61 -18.67
N ALA A 734 34.78 -7.19 -18.39
CA ALA A 734 35.02 -8.63 -18.34
C ALA A 734 35.90 -8.95 -17.13
N GLU A 735 35.34 -9.52 -16.08
CA GLU A 735 35.98 -9.83 -14.82
C GLU A 735 36.03 -11.34 -14.59
N LEU A 736 37.15 -11.84 -14.06
CA LEU A 736 37.33 -13.19 -13.54
C LEU A 736 37.95 -13.09 -12.16
N GLU A 737 37.20 -13.44 -11.13
CA GLU A 737 37.61 -13.55 -9.74
C GLU A 737 37.71 -15.01 -9.30
N THR A 738 38.74 -15.37 -8.53
CA THR A 738 38.95 -16.71 -7.96
C THR A 738 39.27 -16.56 -6.49
N GLN A 739 38.43 -17.11 -5.62
CA GLN A 739 38.56 -17.12 -4.17
C GLN A 739 39.01 -18.51 -3.67
N VAL A 740 39.97 -18.56 -2.76
CA VAL A 740 40.54 -19.79 -2.19
C VAL A 740 40.69 -19.66 -0.67
N LYS A 741 39.87 -20.39 0.10
CA LYS A 741 40.09 -20.62 1.53
C LYS A 741 41.29 -21.55 1.76
N VAL A 742 42.47 -20.99 1.95
CA VAL A 742 43.73 -21.71 2.23
C VAL A 742 43.64 -22.45 3.57
N THR A 743 43.02 -21.81 4.57
CA THR A 743 42.72 -22.38 5.89
C THR A 743 41.34 -21.91 6.34
N LYS A 744 40.86 -22.37 7.50
CA LYS A 744 39.62 -21.83 8.10
C LYS A 744 39.67 -20.32 8.40
N HIS A 745 40.87 -19.74 8.44
CA HIS A 745 41.10 -18.33 8.74
C HIS A 745 41.72 -17.55 7.59
N ILE A 746 41.97 -18.14 6.41
CA ILE A 746 42.67 -17.43 5.32
C ILE A 746 41.93 -17.68 4.03
N LYS A 747 41.44 -16.61 3.39
CA LYS A 747 40.83 -16.58 2.07
C LYS A 747 41.70 -15.73 1.16
N ILE A 748 42.05 -16.23 -0.02
CA ILE A 748 42.81 -15.48 -1.03
C ILE A 748 41.94 -15.37 -2.26
N SER A 749 41.63 -14.17 -2.69
CA SER A 749 40.95 -13.89 -3.95
C SER A 749 41.91 -13.32 -4.99
N ALA A 750 41.70 -13.63 -6.25
CA ALA A 750 42.48 -13.13 -7.37
C ALA A 750 41.53 -12.76 -8.48
N ALA A 751 41.56 -11.52 -8.96
CA ALA A 751 40.71 -11.06 -10.04
C ALA A 751 41.51 -10.59 -11.26
N GLY A 752 40.93 -10.68 -12.44
CA GLY A 752 41.40 -9.99 -13.62
C GLY A 752 40.20 -9.35 -14.30
N LYS A 753 40.28 -8.05 -14.59
CA LYS A 753 39.20 -7.29 -15.23
C LYS A 753 39.70 -6.69 -16.54
N GLN A 754 38.89 -6.68 -17.57
CA GLN A 754 39.10 -5.85 -18.75
C GLN A 754 37.90 -4.92 -18.83
N VAL A 755 38.13 -3.62 -18.94
CA VAL A 755 37.07 -2.61 -19.02
C VAL A 755 37.31 -1.73 -20.24
N GLU A 756 36.23 -1.36 -20.92
CA GLU A 756 36.20 -0.31 -21.92
C GLU A 756 35.10 0.65 -21.50
N GLU A 757 35.39 1.95 -21.44
CA GLU A 757 34.43 2.96 -21.00
C GLU A 757 34.71 4.30 -21.69
N LEU A 758 33.69 5.17 -21.73
CA LEU A 758 33.86 6.55 -22.18
C LEU A 758 34.58 7.35 -21.10
N ASN A 759 35.59 8.12 -21.51
CA ASN A 759 36.21 9.11 -20.64
C ASN A 759 35.42 10.44 -20.67
N ASN A 760 35.84 11.43 -19.89
CA ASN A 760 35.22 12.76 -19.80
C ASN A 760 35.23 13.59 -21.11
N GLN A 761 35.80 13.07 -22.20
CA GLN A 761 35.79 13.67 -23.53
C GLN A 761 34.99 12.83 -24.54
N ASP A 762 34.20 11.87 -24.05
CA ASP A 762 33.42 10.91 -24.82
C ASP A 762 34.29 10.03 -25.73
N GLU A 763 35.58 9.86 -25.38
CA GLU A 763 36.50 8.96 -26.08
C GLU A 763 36.56 7.61 -25.36
N LYS A 764 36.40 6.53 -26.11
CA LYS A 764 36.40 5.16 -25.58
C LYS A 764 37.82 4.69 -25.23
N GLY A 765 38.09 4.54 -23.94
CA GLY A 765 39.31 3.95 -23.42
C GLY A 765 39.16 2.45 -23.14
N LYS A 766 40.26 1.69 -23.21
CA LYS A 766 40.33 0.29 -22.78
C LYS A 766 41.41 0.08 -21.71
N GLY A 767 41.04 -0.59 -20.63
CA GLY A 767 41.92 -1.03 -19.54
C GLY A 767 41.89 -2.55 -19.32
N THR A 768 43.01 -3.12 -18.89
CA THR A 768 43.12 -4.50 -18.40
C THR A 768 43.76 -4.48 -17.04
N LEU A 769 43.03 -4.89 -16.01
CA LEU A 769 43.41 -4.90 -14.61
C LEU A 769 43.63 -6.34 -14.10
N ALA A 770 44.49 -6.49 -13.11
CA ALA A 770 44.68 -7.72 -12.35
C ALA A 770 44.75 -7.40 -10.86
N GLY A 771 43.81 -7.95 -10.09
CA GLY A 771 43.66 -7.83 -8.64
C GLY A 771 44.10 -9.07 -7.88
N LEU A 772 44.66 -8.91 -6.69
CA LEU A 772 44.85 -9.97 -5.69
C LEU A 772 44.37 -9.46 -4.35
N ARG A 773 43.47 -10.17 -3.68
CA ARG A 773 43.00 -9.94 -2.31
C ARG A 773 43.41 -11.11 -1.41
N ALA A 774 43.86 -10.84 -0.19
CA ALA A 774 44.15 -11.87 0.80
C ALA A 774 43.50 -11.46 2.11
N ASP A 775 42.42 -12.14 2.47
CA ASP A 775 41.72 -12.01 3.74
C ASP A 775 42.27 -13.01 4.76
N TYR A 776 42.46 -12.54 5.98
CA TYR A 776 42.67 -13.34 7.17
C TYR A 776 41.47 -13.11 8.08
N ILE A 777 40.67 -14.14 8.30
CA ILE A 777 39.41 -14.15 9.06
C ILE A 777 39.67 -14.88 10.38
N TRP A 778 39.73 -14.17 11.51
CA TRP A 778 39.91 -14.81 12.81
C TRP A 778 38.64 -15.53 13.25
N ASP A 779 37.50 -14.88 13.05
CA ASP A 779 36.13 -15.32 13.36
C ASP A 779 35.13 -14.47 12.55
N SER A 780 33.83 -14.51 12.86
CA SER A 780 32.79 -13.75 12.13
C SER A 780 32.98 -12.23 12.19
N ASP A 781 33.57 -11.72 13.27
CA ASP A 781 33.60 -10.28 13.60
C ASP A 781 34.99 -9.67 13.40
N ASN A 782 35.93 -10.51 12.99
CA ASN A 782 37.33 -10.15 12.85
C ASN A 782 37.86 -10.66 11.52
N ASN A 783 38.12 -9.74 10.61
CA ASN A 783 38.81 -9.98 9.37
C ASN A 783 39.81 -8.86 9.03
N VAL A 784 40.89 -9.19 8.34
CA VAL A 784 41.76 -8.19 7.71
C VAL A 784 42.02 -8.66 6.30
N TYR A 785 42.04 -7.75 5.34
CA TYR A 785 42.34 -8.08 3.97
C TYR A 785 43.28 -7.07 3.34
N ILE A 786 44.17 -7.57 2.49
CA ILE A 786 44.94 -6.70 1.60
C ILE A 786 44.54 -7.05 0.19
N LYS A 787 44.05 -6.08 -0.59
CA LYS A 787 43.88 -6.21 -2.03
C LYS A 787 44.84 -5.30 -2.80
N GLY A 788 45.19 -5.67 -4.00
CA GLY A 788 45.94 -4.80 -4.89
C GLY A 788 45.61 -5.14 -6.32
N GLN A 789 45.22 -4.14 -7.09
CA GLN A 789 44.92 -4.18 -8.51
C GLN A 789 45.97 -3.44 -9.34
N LYS A 790 46.13 -3.87 -10.58
CA LYS A 790 47.09 -3.29 -11.51
C LYS A 790 46.58 -3.36 -12.93
N THR A 791 46.54 -2.23 -13.61
CA THR A 791 46.52 -2.07 -15.07
C THR A 791 47.76 -2.71 -15.68
N VAL A 792 47.54 -3.87 -16.30
CA VAL A 792 48.56 -4.63 -17.01
C VAL A 792 48.59 -4.30 -18.51
N GLY A 793 47.60 -3.57 -19.01
CA GLY A 793 47.58 -3.03 -20.37
C GLY A 793 46.42 -2.05 -20.60
N GLN A 794 46.62 -1.04 -21.44
CA GLN A 794 45.64 0.02 -21.71
C GLN A 794 45.79 0.66 -23.09
N THR A 795 44.83 1.50 -23.49
CA THR A 795 44.93 2.47 -24.60
C THR A 795 45.26 3.87 -24.07
N ASP A 796 45.61 4.81 -24.96
CA ASP A 796 46.01 6.18 -24.55
C ASP A 796 44.83 6.97 -23.94
N GLU A 797 43.60 6.55 -24.23
CA GLU A 797 42.34 7.16 -23.80
C GLU A 797 41.79 6.58 -22.48
N TYR A 798 42.42 5.52 -21.94
CA TYR A 798 42.06 4.92 -20.65
C TYR A 798 43.02 5.33 -19.56
N ASP A 799 42.49 5.89 -18.48
CA ASP A 799 43.26 6.22 -17.30
C ASP A 799 43.63 4.95 -16.53
N GLU A 800 44.92 4.78 -16.22
CA GLU A 800 45.42 3.65 -15.43
C GLU A 800 44.61 3.56 -14.11
N ASN A 801 44.36 2.33 -13.66
CA ASN A 801 43.67 1.99 -12.43
C ASN A 801 44.47 0.95 -11.62
N ASP A 802 45.78 1.20 -11.43
CA ASP A 802 46.55 0.47 -10.42
C ASP A 802 46.13 0.97 -9.05
N SER A 803 45.84 0.08 -8.11
CA SER A 803 45.65 0.47 -6.72
C SER A 803 46.05 -0.61 -5.74
N VAL A 804 46.38 -0.24 -4.50
CA VAL A 804 46.59 -1.17 -3.40
C VAL A 804 45.69 -0.74 -2.27
N THR A 805 44.85 -1.66 -1.82
CA THR A 805 43.94 -1.47 -0.71
C THR A 805 44.31 -2.35 0.48
N LEU A 806 44.38 -1.79 1.67
CA LEU A 806 44.45 -2.54 2.91
C LEU A 806 43.16 -2.27 3.69
N GLY A 807 42.33 -3.29 3.84
CA GLY A 807 41.08 -3.25 4.56
C GLY A 807 41.05 -4.18 5.76
N GLY A 808 40.11 -4.01 6.66
CA GLY A 808 39.88 -4.95 7.74
C GLY A 808 38.89 -4.43 8.74
N GLU A 809 38.15 -5.35 9.32
CA GLU A 809 37.19 -5.10 10.38
C GLU A 809 37.55 -5.98 11.59
N THR A 810 37.61 -5.41 12.78
CA THR A 810 37.93 -6.18 13.98
C THR A 810 37.14 -5.69 15.17
N ARG A 811 36.46 -6.64 15.82
CA ARG A 811 35.97 -6.50 17.18
C ARG A 811 37.16 -6.60 18.17
N ILE A 812 37.80 -5.46 18.44
CA ILE A 812 39.00 -5.34 19.30
C ILE A 812 38.68 -5.64 20.77
N LEU A 813 37.47 -5.31 21.19
CA LEU A 813 36.86 -5.58 22.50
C LEU A 813 35.46 -6.16 22.23
N GLU A 814 34.84 -6.82 23.21
CA GLU A 814 33.43 -7.28 23.11
C GLU A 814 32.52 -6.16 22.57
N ASP A 815 32.85 -4.92 22.90
CA ASP A 815 32.10 -3.71 22.65
C ASP A 815 32.62 -2.83 21.49
N PHE A 816 33.69 -3.19 20.77
CA PHE A 816 34.37 -2.23 19.88
C PHE A 816 34.76 -2.84 18.53
N VAL A 817 34.03 -2.48 17.49
CA VAL A 817 34.29 -2.85 16.09
C VAL A 817 35.00 -1.71 15.38
N VAL A 818 36.12 -2.01 14.74
CA VAL A 818 36.85 -1.04 13.93
C VAL A 818 37.03 -1.59 12.54
N GLY A 819 36.48 -0.89 11.56
CA GLY A 819 36.78 -1.05 10.15
C GLY A 819 37.76 0.01 9.67
N ALA A 820 38.68 -0.36 8.80
CA ALA A 820 39.44 0.62 8.04
C ALA A 820 39.78 0.02 6.69
N GLU A 821 39.58 0.78 5.63
CA GLU A 821 40.02 0.49 4.27
C GLU A 821 40.85 1.66 3.74
N TYR A 822 42.04 1.40 3.21
CA TYR A 822 42.83 2.43 2.54
C TYR A 822 43.29 1.92 1.19
N THR A 823 42.80 2.55 0.13
CA THR A 823 43.12 2.35 -1.28
C THR A 823 44.06 3.47 -1.76
N THR A 824 45.14 3.15 -2.46
CA THR A 824 46.02 4.14 -3.11
C THR A 824 46.36 3.70 -4.51
N GLY A 825 46.28 4.61 -5.48
CA GLY A 825 46.36 4.23 -6.88
C GLY A 825 46.38 5.36 -7.90
N ASP A 826 46.29 4.97 -9.17
CA ASP A 826 46.27 5.87 -10.33
C ASP A 826 44.94 6.62 -10.43
N ARG A 827 43.83 5.96 -10.08
CA ARG A 827 42.51 6.57 -9.83
C ARG A 827 42.43 7.11 -8.41
N GLY A 828 43.45 7.87 -8.03
CA GLY A 828 43.52 8.50 -6.73
C GLY A 828 43.69 7.55 -5.54
N ASP A 829 43.77 8.18 -4.38
CA ASP A 829 43.70 7.54 -3.09
C ASP A 829 42.27 7.62 -2.55
N ALA A 830 41.87 6.58 -1.84
CA ALA A 830 40.69 6.60 -0.99
C ALA A 830 40.94 5.96 0.37
N ALA A 831 40.32 6.51 1.40
CA ALA A 831 40.43 6.03 2.75
C ALA A 831 39.04 5.95 3.35
N GLU A 832 38.61 4.75 3.69
CA GLU A 832 37.49 4.53 4.57
C GLU A 832 37.96 4.17 5.98
N ALA A 833 37.36 4.74 7.01
CA ALA A 833 37.58 4.31 8.38
C ALA A 833 36.23 4.30 9.10
N SER A 834 35.81 3.12 9.54
CA SER A 834 34.62 2.93 10.35
C SER A 834 35.01 2.54 11.79
N VAL A 835 34.32 3.10 12.77
CA VAL A 835 34.49 2.72 14.18
C VAL A 835 33.13 2.66 14.79
N THR A 836 32.73 1.46 15.23
CA THR A 836 31.52 1.24 16.03
C THR A 836 31.92 0.85 17.44
N TYR A 837 31.36 1.53 18.43
CA TYR A 837 31.55 1.24 19.84
C TYR A 837 30.20 0.95 20.47
N ASP A 838 29.95 -0.32 20.75
CA ASP A 838 28.81 -0.88 21.48
C ASP A 838 29.04 -0.63 22.98
N VAL A 839 28.74 0.58 23.43
CA VAL A 839 28.90 1.01 24.82
C VAL A 839 28.16 0.08 25.78
N THR A 840 27.03 -0.48 25.35
CA THR A 840 26.22 -1.55 25.98
C THR A 840 25.47 -2.33 24.88
N GLU A 841 24.83 -3.45 25.22
CA GLU A 841 23.87 -4.16 24.32
C GLU A 841 22.87 -3.19 23.67
N ASP A 842 22.42 -2.19 24.45
CA ASP A 842 21.43 -1.21 24.05
C ASP A 842 22.02 0.13 23.56
N TYR A 843 23.34 0.29 23.36
CA TYR A 843 23.91 1.59 22.97
C TYR A 843 25.16 1.44 22.11
N SER A 844 25.10 1.92 20.87
CA SER A 844 26.24 1.98 19.95
C SER A 844 26.53 3.41 19.46
N THR A 845 27.80 3.69 19.18
CA THR A 845 28.20 4.89 18.45
C THR A 845 29.07 4.51 17.27
N TYR A 846 28.81 5.09 16.11
CA TYR A 846 29.52 4.80 14.89
C TYR A 846 30.11 6.06 14.26
N LEU A 847 31.26 5.92 13.62
CA LEU A 847 31.92 6.95 12.85
C LEU A 847 32.40 6.29 11.57
N THR A 848 31.97 6.76 10.41
CA THR A 848 32.49 6.38 9.10
C THR A 848 33.11 7.62 8.46
N TYR A 849 34.34 7.51 7.98
CA TYR A 849 35.01 8.55 7.21
C TYR A 849 35.35 7.95 5.86
N VAL A 850 34.98 8.62 4.76
CA VAL A 850 35.26 8.22 3.38
C VAL A 850 35.96 9.39 2.69
N ASP A 851 37.20 9.20 2.28
CA ASP A 851 37.94 10.12 1.41
C ASP A 851 38.15 9.42 0.08
N ASP A 852 37.84 10.03 -1.05
CA ASP A 852 38.04 9.51 -2.40
C ASP A 852 38.46 10.65 -3.33
N THR A 853 39.72 10.63 -3.75
CA THR A 853 40.29 11.71 -4.57
C THR A 853 39.97 11.62 -6.06
N TYR A 854 39.35 10.53 -6.53
CA TYR A 854 39.03 10.32 -7.95
C TYR A 854 37.67 10.88 -8.32
N GLU A 855 36.64 10.46 -7.59
CA GLU A 855 35.29 11.01 -7.69
C GLU A 855 35.15 12.34 -6.93
N GLY A 856 36.24 12.78 -6.28
CA GLY A 856 36.23 13.95 -5.42
C GLY A 856 35.28 13.81 -4.24
N LYS A 857 34.99 12.56 -3.79
CA LYS A 857 34.10 12.26 -2.66
C LYS A 857 34.84 12.48 -1.34
N ASN A 858 34.29 13.23 -0.39
CA ASN A 858 34.85 13.37 0.95
C ASN A 858 33.72 13.41 1.97
N ASN A 859 33.32 12.21 2.40
CA ASN A 859 32.15 12.01 3.22
C ASN A 859 32.55 11.67 4.65
N VAL A 860 31.85 12.22 5.63
CA VAL A 860 32.04 11.87 7.04
C VAL A 860 30.67 11.60 7.63
N ILE A 861 30.45 10.43 8.17
CA ILE A 861 29.21 10.03 8.84
C ILE A 861 29.54 9.78 10.29
N VAL A 862 28.89 10.51 11.20
CA VAL A 862 29.09 10.34 12.65
C VAL A 862 27.74 10.11 13.28
N GLY A 863 27.52 8.94 13.85
CA GLY A 863 26.26 8.61 14.47
C GLY A 863 26.37 7.85 15.79
N GLN A 864 25.20 7.70 16.39
CA GLN A 864 25.00 6.96 17.62
C GLN A 864 23.54 6.55 17.71
N ARG A 865 23.31 5.36 18.27
CA ARG A 865 21.99 4.80 18.50
C ARG A 865 21.94 4.17 19.88
N ALA A 866 20.95 4.52 20.68
CA ALA A 866 20.84 4.08 22.06
C ALA A 866 19.39 3.77 22.44
N ASP A 867 19.12 2.54 22.85
CA ASP A 867 17.93 2.14 23.59
C ASP A 867 18.19 2.45 25.07
N LEU A 868 17.91 3.70 25.46
CA LEU A 868 18.19 4.20 26.81
C LEU A 868 17.44 3.42 27.91
N THR A 869 16.33 2.77 27.55
CA THR A 869 15.51 1.86 28.36
C THR A 869 14.73 0.93 27.43
N SER A 870 14.02 -0.07 27.96
CA SER A 870 13.03 -0.88 27.20
C SER A 870 11.85 -0.09 26.59
N THR A 871 11.87 1.23 26.73
CA THR A 871 10.79 2.17 26.39
C THR A 871 11.31 3.43 25.72
N VAL A 872 12.62 3.62 25.55
CA VAL A 872 13.19 4.88 25.05
C VAL A 872 14.31 4.52 24.08
N ASP A 873 14.18 4.92 22.82
CA ASP A 873 15.25 4.85 21.83
C ASP A 873 15.68 6.25 21.38
N PHE A 874 16.92 6.34 20.93
CA PHE A 874 17.51 7.57 20.44
C PHE A 874 18.47 7.25 19.32
N TYR A 875 18.45 8.06 18.26
CA TYR A 875 19.51 8.06 17.27
C TYR A 875 19.95 9.48 16.92
N GLN A 876 21.21 9.62 16.56
CA GLN A 876 21.76 10.82 15.98
C GLN A 876 22.72 10.40 14.88
N GLU A 877 22.71 11.11 13.76
CA GLU A 877 23.61 10.93 12.64
C GLU A 877 24.01 12.29 12.06
N ASN A 878 25.25 12.46 11.66
CA ASN A 878 25.74 13.66 11.00
C ASN A 878 26.54 13.22 9.78
N GLN A 879 25.98 13.45 8.61
CA GLN A 879 26.59 13.20 7.32
C GLN A 879 27.20 14.51 6.81
N PHE A 880 28.43 14.46 6.35
CA PHE A 880 29.10 15.51 5.60
C PHE A 880 29.38 14.87 4.25
N VAL A 881 29.00 15.52 3.16
CA VAL A 881 29.07 15.00 1.80
C VAL A 881 29.79 16.02 0.95
N ASP A 882 30.77 15.62 0.17
CA ASP A 882 31.43 16.51 -0.79
C ASP A 882 31.73 15.66 -2.02
N GLU A 883 30.95 15.79 -3.09
CA GLU A 883 31.02 14.93 -4.28
C GLU A 883 30.97 15.76 -5.59
N ASN A 884 31.23 15.13 -6.73
CA ASN A 884 31.19 15.80 -8.04
C ASN A 884 29.79 16.30 -8.44
N ASN A 885 28.74 15.59 -8.03
CA ASN A 885 27.34 15.87 -8.37
C ASN A 885 26.67 16.78 -7.33
N GLY A 886 27.41 17.15 -6.29
CA GLY A 886 26.89 17.98 -5.22
C GLY A 886 27.71 17.94 -3.95
N LYS A 887 27.60 18.99 -3.14
CA LYS A 887 28.19 19.03 -1.80
C LYS A 887 27.11 19.22 -0.79
N GLY A 888 27.27 18.63 0.37
CA GLY A 888 26.31 18.82 1.42
C GLY A 888 26.72 18.41 2.81
N ARG A 889 25.77 18.58 3.71
CA ARG A 889 25.85 18.12 5.08
C ARG A 889 24.44 17.82 5.51
N ILE A 890 24.20 16.74 6.23
CA ILE A 890 22.89 16.37 6.77
C ILE A 890 23.08 15.91 8.22
N ASP A 891 22.60 16.69 9.18
CA ASP A 891 22.51 16.30 10.58
C ASP A 891 21.09 15.79 10.87
N SER A 892 20.94 14.55 11.33
CA SER A 892 19.68 13.87 11.64
C SER A 892 19.66 13.42 13.10
N PHE A 893 18.52 13.55 13.76
CA PHE A 893 18.31 13.15 15.15
C PHE A 893 16.92 12.58 15.28
N GLY A 894 16.78 11.48 16.01
CA GLY A 894 15.51 10.91 16.37
C GLY A 894 15.48 10.45 17.82
N PHE A 895 14.30 10.48 18.40
CA PHE A 895 14.05 10.04 19.76
C PHE A 895 12.67 9.40 19.79
N GLY A 896 12.60 8.13 20.18
CA GLY A 896 11.36 7.42 20.42
C GLY A 896 11.15 7.16 21.91
N TYR A 897 9.89 7.10 22.31
CA TYR A 897 9.49 6.82 23.67
C TYR A 897 8.17 6.05 23.71
N ASP A 898 8.27 4.76 23.95
CA ASP A 898 7.18 3.80 24.09
C ASP A 898 6.88 3.65 25.59
N MET A 899 6.09 4.56 26.17
CA MET A 899 5.87 4.60 27.63
C MET A 899 5.29 3.28 28.17
N ASN A 900 4.45 2.62 27.37
CA ASN A 900 3.85 1.31 27.54
C ASN A 900 3.26 0.86 26.18
N ASP A 901 2.65 -0.31 26.12
CA ASP A 901 2.00 -0.86 24.90
C ASP A 901 0.91 0.06 24.30
N ASP A 902 0.49 1.10 25.04
CA ASP A 902 -0.62 2.01 24.72
C ASP A 902 -0.16 3.40 24.27
N ILE A 903 1.07 3.82 24.58
CA ILE A 903 1.52 5.22 24.42
C ILE A 903 2.91 5.29 23.80
N ASP A 904 2.96 5.81 22.58
CA ASP A 904 4.19 6.01 21.80
C ASP A 904 4.40 7.50 21.52
N MET A 905 5.63 7.95 21.58
CA MET A 905 6.02 9.32 21.23
C MET A 905 7.29 9.31 20.39
N GLY A 906 7.38 10.22 19.43
CA GLY A 906 8.54 10.36 18.57
C GLY A 906 8.92 11.82 18.36
N ILE A 907 10.20 12.12 18.26
CA ILE A 907 10.71 13.42 17.82
C ILE A 907 11.81 13.17 16.79
N GLY A 908 11.69 13.79 15.63
CA GLY A 908 12.72 13.84 14.60
C GLY A 908 13.20 15.27 14.37
N TYR A 909 14.48 15.43 14.06
CA TYR A 909 15.06 16.69 13.63
C TYR A 909 16.10 16.40 12.55
N GLN A 910 16.00 17.08 11.42
CA GLN A 910 16.97 17.00 10.35
C GLN A 910 17.40 18.40 9.93
N LYS A 911 18.66 18.56 9.55
CA LYS A 911 19.18 19.78 8.95
C LYS A 911 20.18 19.39 7.90
N GLY A 912 19.99 19.81 6.66
CA GLY A 912 21.03 19.71 5.67
C GLY A 912 21.23 20.92 4.78
N GLU A 913 22.32 20.89 4.04
CA GLU A 913 22.68 21.79 2.95
C GLU A 913 23.08 20.87 1.80
N ILE A 914 22.49 21.03 0.62
CA ILE A 914 22.73 20.17 -0.55
C ILE A 914 22.87 21.07 -1.78
N GLU A 915 24.04 21.10 -2.39
CA GLU A 915 24.31 21.74 -3.68
C GLU A 915 24.11 20.71 -4.80
N ASP A 916 23.36 21.05 -5.85
CA ASP A 916 23.14 20.17 -7.02
C ASP A 916 24.20 20.35 -8.13
N ASP A 917 24.09 19.57 -9.21
CA ASP A 917 24.96 19.61 -10.39
C ASP A 917 24.92 20.96 -11.14
N GLN A 918 23.81 21.70 -11.00
CA GLN A 918 23.62 23.06 -11.50
C GLN A 918 24.22 24.13 -10.56
N LYS A 919 24.86 23.70 -9.46
CA LYS A 919 25.44 24.54 -8.39
C LYS A 919 24.41 25.37 -7.64
N ILE A 920 23.20 24.85 -7.53
CA ILE A 920 22.12 25.43 -6.75
C ILE A 920 22.17 24.80 -5.35
N THR A 921 22.55 25.59 -4.36
CA THR A 921 22.62 25.15 -2.96
C THR A 921 21.26 25.29 -2.27
N THR A 922 20.74 24.20 -1.70
CA THR A 922 19.52 24.16 -0.90
C THR A 922 19.83 23.80 0.56
N GLU A 923 19.67 24.74 1.49
CA GLU A 923 19.64 24.48 2.93
C GLU A 923 18.24 24.00 3.36
N ARG A 924 18.13 22.75 3.83
CA ARG A 924 16.90 22.17 4.38
C ARG A 924 16.97 22.03 5.90
N GLN A 925 15.91 22.33 6.61
CA GLN A 925 15.77 22.03 8.04
C GLN A 925 14.39 21.46 8.28
N SER A 926 14.26 20.28 8.86
CA SER A 926 12.98 19.70 9.25
C SER A 926 12.95 19.30 10.72
N VAL A 927 11.76 19.38 11.33
CA VAL A 927 11.48 18.89 12.68
C VAL A 927 10.16 18.14 12.61
N SER A 928 10.09 16.96 13.18
CA SER A 928 8.87 16.18 13.33
C SER A 928 8.64 15.82 14.79
N VAL A 929 7.38 15.79 15.21
CA VAL A 929 6.95 15.30 16.52
C VAL A 929 5.72 14.45 16.30
N SER A 930 5.71 13.23 16.84
CA SER A 930 4.61 12.30 16.79
C SER A 930 4.19 11.84 18.19
N THR A 931 2.93 11.51 18.36
CA THR A 931 2.38 10.94 19.58
C THR A 931 1.21 10.03 19.21
N SER A 932 1.19 8.84 19.79
CA SER A 932 0.10 7.87 19.71
C SER A 932 -0.30 7.51 21.14
N ILE A 933 -1.58 7.56 21.44
CA ILE A 933 -2.16 7.19 22.73
C ILE A 933 -3.40 6.37 22.41
N ASP A 934 -3.45 5.15 22.92
CA ASP A 934 -4.56 4.22 22.76
C ASP A 934 -4.88 3.60 24.13
N VAL A 935 -5.73 4.25 24.93
CA VAL A 935 -5.99 3.87 26.33
C VAL A 935 -7.48 3.82 26.61
N ASP A 936 -7.97 2.64 27.03
CA ASP A 936 -9.37 2.37 27.42
C ASP A 936 -10.39 2.86 26.36
N ASP A 937 -10.93 4.07 26.57
CA ASP A 937 -11.98 4.69 25.78
C ASP A 937 -11.45 5.80 24.84
N VAL A 938 -10.14 6.08 24.84
CA VAL A 938 -9.51 7.23 24.18
C VAL A 938 -8.43 6.80 23.20
N LEU A 939 -8.62 7.16 21.93
CA LEU A 939 -7.61 7.09 20.88
C LEU A 939 -7.18 8.50 20.47
N PHE A 940 -5.89 8.81 20.57
CA PHE A 940 -5.32 10.08 20.14
C PHE A 940 -4.02 9.86 19.37
N LYS A 941 -3.99 10.31 18.11
CA LYS A 941 -2.79 10.29 17.27
C LYS A 941 -2.50 11.71 16.79
N ASN A 942 -1.26 12.15 16.92
CA ASN A 942 -0.80 13.46 16.50
C ASN A 942 0.54 13.34 15.79
N LYS A 943 0.71 14.15 14.74
CA LYS A 943 1.99 14.41 14.09
C LYS A 943 2.08 15.90 13.77
N VAL A 944 3.24 16.50 13.98
CA VAL A 944 3.55 17.90 13.63
C VAL A 944 4.92 17.92 12.97
N GLU A 945 5.00 18.46 11.76
CA GLU A 945 6.22 18.61 10.99
C GLU A 945 6.41 20.08 10.60
N TYR A 946 7.66 20.54 10.64
CA TYR A 946 8.05 21.86 10.18
C TYR A 946 9.31 21.74 9.33
N ARG A 947 9.25 22.18 8.08
CA ARG A 947 10.36 22.16 7.12
C ARG A 947 10.68 23.58 6.63
N VAL A 948 11.95 23.88 6.43
CA VAL A 948 12.43 25.11 5.80
C VAL A 948 13.45 24.76 4.74
N ASP A 949 13.18 25.13 3.50
CA ASP A 949 14.10 24.98 2.38
C ASP A 949 14.57 26.38 1.96
N LYS A 950 15.87 26.64 1.87
CA LYS A 950 16.42 27.87 1.31
C LYS A 950 17.32 27.54 0.14
N THR A 951 16.99 28.06 -1.02
CA THR A 951 17.71 27.76 -2.25
C THR A 951 18.43 29.01 -2.75
N ASP A 952 19.76 28.98 -2.72
CA ASP A 952 20.62 30.04 -3.24
C ASP A 952 20.61 30.05 -4.78
N ASP A 953 20.77 31.24 -5.37
CA ASP A 953 20.81 31.45 -6.83
C ASP A 953 19.63 30.94 -7.68
N SER A 954 18.51 30.55 -7.05
CA SER A 954 17.27 30.27 -7.79
C SER A 954 16.80 31.49 -8.59
N THR A 955 16.53 31.28 -9.88
CA THR A 955 15.94 32.29 -10.78
C THR A 955 14.48 32.58 -10.43
N ASP A 956 13.83 31.68 -9.70
CA ASP A 956 12.46 31.81 -9.21
C ASP A 956 12.47 32.39 -7.77
N PRO A 957 11.95 33.62 -7.56
CA PRO A 957 11.88 34.20 -6.23
C PRO A 957 11.00 33.40 -5.27
N ASP A 958 10.05 32.60 -5.76
CA ASP A 958 9.17 31.77 -4.92
C ASP A 958 9.97 30.63 -4.24
N ARG A 959 11.10 30.20 -4.81
CA ARG A 959 11.88 29.06 -4.32
C ARG A 959 13.00 29.40 -3.35
N LYS A 960 13.43 30.67 -3.30
CA LYS A 960 14.60 31.08 -2.51
C LYS A 960 14.52 30.76 -1.03
N ARG A 961 13.31 30.75 -0.46
CA ARG A 961 13.07 30.33 0.92
C ARG A 961 11.64 29.90 1.09
N VAL A 962 11.40 28.60 1.23
CA VAL A 962 10.10 28.00 1.47
C VAL A 962 10.03 27.49 2.91
N GLU A 963 9.00 27.89 3.66
CA GLU A 963 8.67 27.32 4.96
C GLU A 963 7.40 26.50 4.83
N GLN A 964 7.43 25.24 5.27
CA GLN A 964 6.32 24.31 5.26
C GLN A 964 6.00 23.84 6.68
N TRP A 965 4.75 23.95 7.07
CA TRP A 965 4.21 23.30 8.28
C TRP A 965 3.26 22.21 7.85
N VAL A 966 3.28 21.06 8.52
CA VAL A 966 2.32 19.97 8.35
C VAL A 966 1.89 19.49 9.72
N THR A 967 0.62 19.19 9.94
CA THR A 967 0.17 18.48 11.13
C THR A 967 -1.00 17.59 10.78
N THR A 968 -1.03 16.41 11.40
CA THR A 968 -2.14 15.47 11.32
C THR A 968 -2.56 15.12 12.74
N ASN A 969 -3.87 15.07 12.98
CA ASN A 969 -4.42 14.86 14.32
C ASN A 969 -5.69 14.05 14.21
N ARG A 970 -5.81 13.02 15.04
CA ARG A 970 -7.00 12.19 15.18
C ARG A 970 -7.29 11.97 16.66
N TYR A 971 -8.56 12.12 17.02
CA TYR A 971 -9.04 11.99 18.38
C TYR A 971 -10.38 11.25 18.38
N THR A 972 -10.51 10.19 19.16
CA THR A 972 -11.76 9.48 19.43
C THR A 972 -11.89 9.27 20.92
N HIS A 973 -13.07 9.51 21.48
CA HIS A 973 -13.32 9.30 22.90
C HIS A 973 -14.74 8.80 23.13
N HIS A 974 -14.84 7.59 23.66
CA HIS A 974 -16.08 7.00 24.15
C HIS A 974 -16.37 7.56 25.55
N LEU A 975 -17.12 8.67 25.63
CA LEU A 975 -17.42 9.31 26.92
C LEU A 975 -18.22 8.39 27.86
N THR A 976 -19.07 7.56 27.26
CA THR A 976 -19.90 6.51 27.87
C THR A 976 -20.28 5.51 26.77
N GLU A 977 -20.93 4.39 27.14
CA GLU A 977 -21.57 3.47 26.19
C GLU A 977 -22.60 4.13 25.24
N GLU A 978 -23.06 5.37 25.52
CA GLU A 978 -24.07 6.09 24.71
C GLU A 978 -23.55 7.33 23.96
N TYR A 979 -22.31 7.79 24.22
CA TYR A 979 -21.81 9.06 23.71
C TYR A 979 -20.37 8.91 23.20
N THR A 980 -20.14 9.24 21.94
CA THR A 980 -18.80 9.21 21.32
C THR A 980 -18.45 10.56 20.72
N LEU A 981 -17.26 11.05 21.03
CA LEU A 981 -16.68 12.25 20.42
C LEU A 981 -15.61 11.85 19.40
N PHE A 982 -15.59 12.56 18.28
CA PHE A 982 -14.60 12.38 17.23
C PHE A 982 -14.01 13.73 16.81
N GLY A 983 -12.71 13.74 16.49
CA GLY A 983 -12.00 14.90 15.98
C GLY A 983 -10.91 14.50 14.98
N LYS A 984 -10.89 15.17 13.82
CA LYS A 984 -9.80 15.14 12.84
C LYS A 984 -9.32 16.57 12.61
N PHE A 985 -8.01 16.78 12.56
CA PHE A 985 -7.43 18.08 12.23
C PHE A 985 -6.11 17.89 11.46
N ASN A 986 -6.17 18.03 10.15
CA ASN A 986 -5.02 18.10 9.28
C ASN A 986 -4.81 19.55 8.84
N TYR A 987 -3.55 19.98 8.78
CA TYR A 987 -3.20 21.32 8.33
C TYR A 987 -1.83 21.28 7.66
N SER A 988 -1.71 21.92 6.51
CA SER A 988 -0.44 22.27 5.92
C SER A 988 -0.39 23.69 5.43
N ARG A 989 0.80 24.27 5.43
CA ARG A 989 1.07 25.57 4.81
C ARG A 989 2.51 25.64 4.35
N SER A 990 2.70 25.73 3.04
CA SER A 990 3.95 26.01 2.34
C SER A 990 3.95 27.48 1.89
N GLU A 991 4.96 28.25 2.28
CA GLU A 991 5.04 29.69 2.00
C GLU A 991 6.45 30.10 1.59
N SER A 992 6.54 30.85 0.49
CA SER A 992 7.78 31.53 0.12
C SER A 992 7.97 32.79 0.95
N LYS A 993 9.00 32.81 1.79
CA LYS A 993 9.42 34.00 2.54
C LYS A 993 10.15 35.03 1.69
N SER A 994 10.55 34.67 0.47
CA SER A 994 11.29 35.54 -0.44
C SER A 994 10.35 36.39 -1.30
N SER A 995 9.25 35.82 -1.77
CA SER A 995 8.19 36.55 -2.49
C SER A 995 6.99 36.94 -1.61
N ASP A 996 6.98 36.54 -0.33
CA ASP A 996 5.87 36.74 0.62
C ASP A 996 4.55 36.16 0.08
N LYS A 997 4.66 35.00 -0.58
CA LYS A 997 3.58 34.32 -1.27
C LYS A 997 3.34 32.96 -0.62
N VAL A 998 2.09 32.65 -0.29
CA VAL A 998 1.71 31.28 0.08
C VAL A 998 1.77 30.44 -1.19
N LEU A 999 2.45 29.30 -1.16
CA LEU A 999 2.58 28.41 -2.31
C LEU A 999 1.49 27.35 -2.30
N ALA A 1000 1.25 26.75 -1.14
CA ALA A 1000 0.16 25.81 -0.92
C ALA A 1000 -0.29 25.89 0.54
N ARG A 1001 -1.58 25.71 0.81
CA ARG A 1001 -2.13 25.64 2.16
C ARG A 1001 -3.39 24.79 2.14
N PHE A 1002 -3.48 23.82 3.03
CA PHE A 1002 -4.74 23.14 3.29
C PHE A 1002 -5.07 23.05 4.78
N ILE A 1003 -6.36 23.05 5.11
CA ILE A 1003 -6.91 22.75 6.43
C ILE A 1003 -8.03 21.76 6.21
N GLU A 1004 -7.99 20.63 6.89
CA GLU A 1004 -9.08 19.68 6.93
C GLU A 1004 -9.40 19.41 8.40
N SER A 1005 -10.50 19.95 8.91
CA SER A 1005 -10.91 19.77 10.30
C SER A 1005 -12.32 19.25 10.41
N THR A 1006 -12.50 18.16 11.14
CA THR A 1006 -13.80 17.54 11.38
C THR A 1006 -13.99 17.34 12.88
N ALA A 1007 -15.15 17.73 13.41
CA ALA A 1007 -15.56 17.45 14.79
C ALA A 1007 -16.93 16.79 14.79
N GLY A 1008 -17.05 15.63 15.46
CA GLY A 1008 -18.25 14.81 15.50
C GLY A 1008 -18.71 14.50 16.92
N LEU A 1009 -20.02 14.38 17.10
CA LEU A 1009 -20.67 13.85 18.31
C LEU A 1009 -21.74 12.85 17.89
N ALA A 1010 -21.65 11.63 18.42
CA ALA A 1010 -22.70 10.63 18.36
C ALA A 1010 -23.37 10.47 19.72
N TYR A 1011 -24.70 10.40 19.73
CA TYR A 1011 -25.49 10.01 20.88
C TYR A 1011 -26.45 8.86 20.49
N ARG A 1012 -26.25 7.71 21.13
CA ARG A 1012 -26.95 6.45 20.86
C ARG A 1012 -27.28 5.72 22.17
N PRO A 1013 -28.48 5.92 22.74
CA PRO A 1013 -28.83 5.38 24.04
C PRO A 1013 -29.07 3.86 24.02
N ILE A 1014 -28.40 3.12 24.91
CA ILE A 1014 -28.45 1.65 24.97
C ILE A 1014 -29.65 1.12 25.75
N TYR A 1015 -30.19 1.90 26.69
CA TYR A 1015 -31.32 1.48 27.53
C TYR A 1015 -32.69 1.83 26.93
N ASN A 1016 -32.71 2.78 25.99
CA ASN A 1016 -33.94 3.30 25.39
C ASN A 1016 -33.65 3.93 24.02
N ASP A 1017 -33.74 3.11 22.98
CA ASP A 1017 -33.45 3.43 21.57
C ASP A 1017 -34.51 4.34 20.91
N ARG A 1018 -34.98 5.35 21.64
CA ARG A 1018 -35.97 6.32 21.14
C ARG A 1018 -35.35 7.52 20.47
N LEU A 1019 -34.08 7.85 20.74
CA LEU A 1019 -33.44 9.03 20.16
C LEU A 1019 -32.03 8.67 19.74
N ASN A 1020 -31.76 8.70 18.44
CA ASN A 1020 -30.40 8.65 17.90
C ASN A 1020 -30.08 10.02 17.30
N LEU A 1021 -28.89 10.54 17.61
CA LEU A 1021 -28.45 11.86 17.16
C LEU A 1021 -27.00 11.80 16.71
N LEU A 1022 -26.74 12.31 15.52
CA LEU A 1022 -25.42 12.51 14.95
C LEU A 1022 -25.23 13.99 14.65
N SER A 1023 -24.04 14.50 14.90
CA SER A 1023 -23.70 15.87 14.54
C SER A 1023 -22.24 15.96 14.11
N ARG A 1024 -22.00 16.76 13.08
CA ARG A 1024 -20.70 16.96 12.46
C ARG A 1024 -20.49 18.43 12.13
N TYR A 1025 -19.25 18.88 12.28
CA TYR A 1025 -18.79 20.15 11.77
C TYR A 1025 -17.48 19.93 11.02
N THR A 1026 -17.45 20.31 9.75
CA THR A 1026 -16.28 20.22 8.88
C THR A 1026 -15.85 21.62 8.45
N TYR A 1027 -14.54 21.87 8.47
CA TYR A 1027 -13.91 23.07 7.97
C TYR A 1027 -12.79 22.68 7.01
N LEU A 1028 -12.96 23.06 5.74
CA LEU A 1028 -12.03 22.82 4.66
C LEU A 1028 -11.46 24.14 4.17
N VAL A 1029 -10.15 24.16 3.95
CA VAL A 1029 -9.48 25.22 3.22
C VAL A 1029 -8.50 24.53 2.30
N ASP A 1030 -8.50 24.87 1.02
CA ASP A 1030 -7.51 24.42 0.05
C ASP A 1030 -7.05 25.61 -0.77
N PHE A 1031 -5.75 25.72 -0.95
CA PHE A 1031 -5.12 26.81 -1.66
C PHE A 1031 -3.87 26.26 -2.32
N ASP A 1032 -3.78 26.41 -3.64
CA ASP A 1032 -2.65 25.92 -4.43
C ASP A 1032 -2.23 26.98 -5.47
N GLN A 1033 -0.95 27.35 -5.44
CA GLN A 1033 -0.30 28.25 -6.39
C GLN A 1033 0.99 27.64 -6.96
N LEU A 1034 1.14 26.31 -6.83
CA LEU A 1034 2.21 25.54 -7.44
C LEU A 1034 1.99 25.43 -8.94
N ASN A 1035 3.06 25.14 -9.69
CA ASN A 1035 2.98 24.92 -11.12
C ASN A 1035 2.55 23.46 -11.40
N ARG A 1036 1.31 23.14 -11.06
CA ARG A 1036 0.67 21.81 -11.17
C ARG A 1036 -0.57 21.90 -12.06
N ASP A 1037 -1.03 20.77 -12.58
CA ASP A 1037 -2.25 20.70 -13.39
C ASP A 1037 -3.47 20.44 -12.48
N VAL A 1038 -4.02 21.53 -11.92
CA VAL A 1038 -5.11 21.53 -10.92
C VAL A 1038 -6.06 22.70 -11.20
N ASP A 1039 -7.39 22.47 -11.16
CA ASP A 1039 -8.39 23.48 -11.62
C ASP A 1039 -8.84 24.46 -10.52
N TYR A 1040 -8.75 24.06 -9.26
CA TYR A 1040 -9.15 24.87 -8.10
C TYR A 1040 -7.94 25.64 -7.55
N LYS A 1041 -8.10 26.94 -7.25
CA LYS A 1041 -6.99 27.79 -6.76
C LYS A 1041 -7.15 28.28 -5.32
N ASP A 1042 -8.36 28.33 -4.80
CA ASP A 1042 -8.66 28.73 -3.41
C ASP A 1042 -10.10 28.31 -3.08
N GLU A 1043 -10.30 27.35 -2.18
CA GLU A 1043 -11.60 26.99 -1.61
C GLU A 1043 -11.56 27.14 -0.07
N GLU A 1044 -12.60 27.71 0.51
CA GLU A 1044 -12.87 27.69 1.95
C GLU A 1044 -14.33 27.28 2.19
N SER A 1045 -14.54 26.17 2.90
CA SER A 1045 -15.85 25.58 3.15
C SER A 1045 -16.08 25.33 4.64
N HIS A 1046 -17.17 25.85 5.19
CA HIS A 1046 -17.70 25.49 6.51
C HIS A 1046 -18.97 24.67 6.34
N ILE A 1047 -19.01 23.49 6.92
CA ILE A 1047 -20.12 22.55 6.81
C ILE A 1047 -20.56 22.15 8.22
N ILE A 1048 -21.83 22.37 8.57
CA ILE A 1048 -22.44 21.88 9.82
C ILE A 1048 -23.55 20.93 9.43
N GLU A 1049 -23.60 19.76 10.06
CA GLU A 1049 -24.64 18.77 9.85
C GLU A 1049 -25.12 18.24 11.20
N VAL A 1050 -26.43 18.18 11.37
CA VAL A 1050 -27.08 17.60 12.54
C VAL A 1050 -28.24 16.77 12.05
N GLU A 1051 -28.26 15.51 12.44
CA GLU A 1051 -29.30 14.56 12.07
C GLU A 1051 -29.77 13.81 13.30
N GLY A 1052 -31.08 13.71 13.47
CA GLY A 1052 -31.67 13.00 14.59
C GLY A 1052 -32.96 12.29 14.22
N ILE A 1053 -33.15 11.10 14.79
CA ILE A 1053 -34.35 10.29 14.63
C ILE A 1053 -34.92 10.01 16.03
N TYR A 1054 -36.20 10.33 16.22
CA TYR A 1054 -36.92 10.16 17.46
C TYR A 1054 -38.15 9.24 17.30
N SER A 1055 -38.11 8.06 17.92
CA SER A 1055 -39.21 7.10 17.95
C SER A 1055 -40.14 7.41 19.13
N LEU A 1056 -41.27 8.07 18.87
CA LEU A 1056 -42.26 8.45 19.88
C LEU A 1056 -42.89 7.22 20.56
N ASP A 1057 -43.29 6.26 19.73
CA ASP A 1057 -43.80 4.94 20.09
C ASP A 1057 -43.55 3.96 18.93
N ALA A 1058 -44.00 2.71 19.04
CA ALA A 1058 -43.78 1.67 18.02
C ALA A 1058 -44.42 1.98 16.64
N ASN A 1059 -45.18 3.07 16.51
CA ASN A 1059 -45.83 3.48 15.27
C ASN A 1059 -45.38 4.84 14.76
N TRP A 1060 -44.70 5.68 15.55
CA TRP A 1060 -44.33 7.05 15.18
C TRP A 1060 -42.83 7.26 15.23
N ASP A 1061 -42.25 7.60 14.07
CA ASP A 1061 -40.85 8.01 13.93
C ASP A 1061 -40.80 9.45 13.42
N LEU A 1062 -40.03 10.30 14.08
CA LEU A 1062 -39.84 11.70 13.72
C LEU A 1062 -38.36 11.93 13.39
N GLY A 1063 -38.05 12.35 12.17
CA GLY A 1063 -36.72 12.72 11.74
C GLY A 1063 -36.55 14.23 11.64
N ALA A 1064 -35.35 14.70 11.94
CA ALA A 1064 -34.95 16.08 11.68
C ALA A 1064 -33.51 16.10 11.19
N LYS A 1065 -33.28 16.84 10.10
CA LYS A 1065 -31.97 17.12 9.54
C LYS A 1065 -31.78 18.61 9.40
N TYR A 1066 -30.59 19.08 9.72
CA TYR A 1066 -30.14 20.43 9.46
C TYR A 1066 -28.73 20.37 8.90
N ALA A 1067 -28.54 20.92 7.72
CA ALA A 1067 -27.22 21.09 7.11
C ALA A 1067 -27.01 22.56 6.76
N PHE A 1068 -25.79 23.04 6.94
CA PHE A 1068 -25.42 24.41 6.62
C PHE A 1068 -24.04 24.41 5.98
N LYS A 1069 -23.94 24.90 4.74
CA LYS A 1069 -22.70 25.07 4.01
C LYS A 1069 -22.47 26.55 3.72
N ASN A 1070 -21.32 27.06 4.12
CA ASN A 1070 -20.84 28.38 3.74
C ASN A 1070 -19.50 28.18 3.01
N LYS A 1071 -19.53 28.36 1.69
CA LYS A 1071 -18.42 28.13 0.77
C LYS A 1071 -17.96 29.46 0.17
N HIS A 1072 -16.65 29.61 0.05
CA HIS A 1072 -16.00 30.67 -0.70
C HIS A 1072 -15.01 30.00 -1.67
N GLU A 1073 -15.03 30.36 -2.94
CA GLU A 1073 -14.09 29.84 -3.92
C GLU A 1073 -13.69 30.87 -4.97
N ILE A 1074 -12.53 30.66 -5.61
CA ILE A 1074 -12.08 31.45 -6.75
C ILE A 1074 -12.14 30.59 -8.01
N PHE A 1075 -13.01 30.98 -8.95
CA PHE A 1075 -13.07 30.36 -10.28
C PHE A 1075 -12.28 31.17 -11.31
N THR A 1076 -11.39 30.50 -12.05
CA THR A 1076 -10.75 31.09 -13.25
C THR A 1076 -11.63 30.84 -14.47
N ARG A 1077 -12.13 31.90 -15.12
CA ARG A 1077 -12.85 31.77 -16.41
C ARG A 1077 -11.91 31.31 -17.53
N GLN A 1078 -12.47 30.78 -18.63
CA GLN A 1078 -11.71 30.54 -19.89
C GLN A 1078 -10.97 31.79 -20.42
N SER A 1079 -11.40 33.00 -20.03
CA SER A 1079 -10.69 34.24 -20.35
C SER A 1079 -9.43 34.49 -19.51
N GLY A 1080 -9.12 33.62 -18.55
CA GLY A 1080 -8.08 33.79 -17.54
C GLY A 1080 -8.43 34.77 -16.42
N GLU A 1081 -9.72 35.12 -16.23
CA GLU A 1081 -10.16 36.05 -15.18
C GLU A 1081 -10.62 35.27 -13.94
N ASP A 1082 -10.01 35.57 -12.78
CA ASP A 1082 -10.37 34.98 -11.48
C ASP A 1082 -11.56 35.72 -10.86
N ILE A 1083 -12.57 34.97 -10.43
CA ILE A 1083 -13.80 35.52 -9.87
C ILE A 1083 -14.13 34.83 -8.55
N PRO A 1084 -14.26 35.59 -7.45
CA PRO A 1084 -14.71 35.05 -6.18
C PRO A 1084 -16.21 34.72 -6.26
N VAL A 1085 -16.57 33.52 -5.81
CA VAL A 1085 -17.93 33.03 -5.68
C VAL A 1085 -18.17 32.68 -4.22
N ASP A 1086 -19.20 33.28 -3.62
CA ASP A 1086 -19.64 33.00 -2.25
C ASP A 1086 -20.98 32.26 -2.31
N SER A 1087 -21.11 31.13 -1.60
CA SER A 1087 -22.37 30.40 -1.50
C SER A 1087 -22.71 30.11 -0.04
N LYS A 1088 -23.97 30.37 0.35
CA LYS A 1088 -24.45 30.19 1.72
C LYS A 1088 -25.77 29.44 1.73
N ILE A 1089 -25.64 28.14 1.82
CA ILE A 1089 -26.74 27.20 1.71
C ILE A 1089 -27.10 26.70 3.10
N SER A 1090 -28.37 26.86 3.49
CA SER A 1090 -28.94 26.17 4.66
C SER A 1090 -30.02 25.22 4.20
N LEU A 1091 -29.91 23.96 4.57
CA LEU A 1091 -30.90 22.93 4.32
C LEU A 1091 -31.51 22.49 5.64
N TYR A 1092 -32.83 22.45 5.66
CA TYR A 1092 -33.60 21.92 6.78
C TYR A 1092 -34.51 20.83 6.25
N GLY A 1093 -34.62 19.74 7.00
CA GLY A 1093 -35.50 18.62 6.70
C GLY A 1093 -36.22 18.18 7.96
N LEU A 1094 -37.54 18.02 7.87
CA LEU A 1094 -38.37 17.42 8.90
C LEU A 1094 -39.11 16.26 8.27
N SER A 1095 -39.07 15.10 8.91
CA SER A 1095 -39.82 13.93 8.50
C SER A 1095 -40.65 13.38 9.65
N ALA A 1096 -41.83 12.87 9.34
CA ALA A 1096 -42.68 12.18 10.29
C ALA A 1096 -43.31 10.98 9.58
N SER A 1097 -43.08 9.79 10.11
CA SER A 1097 -43.65 8.55 9.61
C SER A 1097 -44.56 7.93 10.66
N TYR A 1098 -45.79 7.60 10.28
CA TYR A 1098 -46.77 6.98 11.15
C TYR A 1098 -47.31 5.66 10.57
N ARG A 1099 -47.13 4.56 11.30
CA ARG A 1099 -47.64 3.23 10.94
C ARG A 1099 -49.09 3.06 11.38
N VAL A 1100 -50.02 3.09 10.43
CA VAL A 1100 -51.45 2.87 10.62
C VAL A 1100 -51.79 1.40 10.40
N MET A 1101 -52.29 0.70 11.43
CA MET A 1101 -52.87 -0.66 11.30
C MET A 1101 -51.94 -1.70 10.62
N LYS A 1102 -50.65 -1.76 11.00
CA LYS A 1102 -49.59 -2.66 10.50
C LYS A 1102 -49.24 -2.57 9.01
N ASP A 1103 -50.20 -2.31 8.13
CA ASP A 1103 -50.05 -2.42 6.67
C ASP A 1103 -50.12 -1.06 5.95
N TRP A 1104 -50.22 0.05 6.68
CA TRP A 1104 -50.19 1.39 6.09
C TRP A 1104 -49.16 2.25 6.83
N ASP A 1105 -48.48 3.11 6.09
CA ASP A 1105 -47.65 4.17 6.64
C ASP A 1105 -48.03 5.50 6.02
N VAL A 1106 -48.02 6.55 6.83
CA VAL A 1106 -48.20 7.92 6.36
C VAL A 1106 -46.89 8.64 6.65
N THR A 1107 -46.22 9.08 5.60
CA THR A 1107 -44.97 9.84 5.72
C THR A 1107 -45.20 11.26 5.24
N GLY A 1108 -44.88 12.21 6.10
CA GLY A 1108 -44.82 13.63 5.76
C GLY A 1108 -43.38 14.09 5.85
N GLU A 1109 -42.91 14.77 4.81
CA GLU A 1109 -41.63 15.44 4.78
C GLU A 1109 -41.83 16.91 4.45
N TYR A 1110 -41.03 17.75 5.08
CA TYR A 1110 -40.96 19.16 4.79
C TYR A 1110 -39.50 19.57 4.82
N HIS A 1111 -38.99 20.02 3.69
CA HIS A 1111 -37.63 20.52 3.56
C HIS A 1111 -37.62 21.92 2.99
N TRP A 1112 -36.62 22.69 3.32
CA TRP A 1112 -36.39 23.98 2.67
C TRP A 1112 -34.90 24.26 2.61
N LYS A 1113 -34.47 24.76 1.46
CA LYS A 1113 -33.11 25.19 1.16
C LYS A 1113 -33.13 26.71 1.02
N THR A 1114 -32.20 27.39 1.67
CA THR A 1114 -32.03 28.82 1.49
C THR A 1114 -30.63 29.10 1.02
N ASP A 1115 -30.48 29.71 -0.16
CA ASP A 1115 -29.26 30.42 -0.52
C ASP A 1115 -29.40 31.90 -0.11
N SER A 1116 -28.74 32.24 0.98
CA SER A 1116 -28.78 33.61 1.51
C SER A 1116 -27.90 34.61 0.77
N THR A 1117 -27.02 34.14 -0.13
CA THR A 1117 -26.20 34.99 -1.00
C THR A 1117 -26.99 35.46 -2.22
N TYR A 1118 -27.75 34.56 -2.84
CA TYR A 1118 -28.56 34.86 -4.02
C TYR A 1118 -30.02 35.24 -3.69
N ASP A 1119 -30.40 35.24 -2.40
CA ASP A 1119 -31.77 35.50 -1.91
C ASP A 1119 -32.79 34.51 -2.48
N GLU A 1120 -32.35 33.26 -2.59
CA GLU A 1120 -33.12 32.15 -3.12
C GLU A 1120 -33.63 31.30 -1.95
N LEU A 1121 -34.94 31.09 -1.92
CA LEU A 1121 -35.61 30.19 -0.99
C LEU A 1121 -36.33 29.15 -1.82
N GLU A 1122 -35.86 27.92 -1.68
CA GLU A 1122 -36.53 26.75 -2.20
C GLU A 1122 -37.18 26.02 -1.04
N GLN A 1123 -38.43 25.59 -1.23
CA GLN A 1123 -39.16 24.87 -0.20
C GLN A 1123 -39.92 23.72 -0.82
N GLY A 1124 -40.00 22.66 -0.03
CA GLY A 1124 -40.58 21.42 -0.43
C GLY A 1124 -41.38 20.75 0.66
N ALA A 1125 -42.55 20.25 0.31
CA ALA A 1125 -43.33 19.43 1.21
C ALA A 1125 -43.84 18.22 0.46
N LEU A 1126 -43.69 17.05 1.06
CA LEU A 1126 -44.19 15.81 0.54
C LEU A 1126 -45.09 15.18 1.59
N VAL A 1127 -46.29 14.78 1.19
CA VAL A 1127 -47.12 13.92 2.03
C VAL A 1127 -47.46 12.69 1.20
N SER A 1128 -47.12 11.52 1.71
CA SER A 1128 -47.44 10.23 1.11
C SER A 1128 -48.26 9.38 2.07
N VAL A 1129 -49.29 8.73 1.53
CA VAL A 1129 -50.01 7.65 2.21
C VAL A 1129 -49.69 6.38 1.46
N ASN A 1130 -48.95 5.50 2.14
CA ASN A 1130 -48.43 4.28 1.59
C ASN A 1130 -49.18 3.10 2.19
N LYS A 1131 -49.49 2.13 1.33
CA LYS A 1131 -50.06 0.84 1.73
C LYS A 1131 -49.05 -0.24 1.43
N HIS A 1132 -48.58 -0.93 2.47
CA HIS A 1132 -47.89 -2.21 2.35
C HIS A 1132 -48.89 -3.25 1.82
N LEU A 1133 -48.68 -3.68 0.58
CA LEU A 1133 -49.44 -4.79 -0.02
C LEU A 1133 -48.79 -6.14 0.34
N SER A 1134 -47.52 -6.11 0.73
CA SER A 1134 -46.73 -7.19 1.31
C SER A 1134 -45.56 -6.60 2.10
N ASP A 1135 -44.79 -7.43 2.80
CA ASP A 1135 -43.59 -7.00 3.53
C ASP A 1135 -42.55 -6.32 2.62
N ASN A 1136 -42.56 -6.65 1.32
CA ASN A 1136 -41.58 -6.26 0.30
C ASN A 1136 -42.12 -5.24 -0.72
N PHE A 1137 -43.39 -4.82 -0.61
CA PHE A 1137 -43.97 -3.91 -1.61
C PHE A 1137 -44.98 -2.96 -0.99
N LYS A 1138 -44.76 -1.66 -1.20
CA LYS A 1138 -45.69 -0.60 -0.82
C LYS A 1138 -46.07 0.26 -2.02
N VAL A 1139 -47.33 0.69 -2.02
CA VAL A 1139 -47.87 1.63 -3.00
C VAL A 1139 -48.28 2.89 -2.27
N GLY A 1140 -47.66 4.00 -2.63
CA GLY A 1140 -47.93 5.34 -2.15
C GLY A 1140 -48.77 6.16 -3.09
N VAL A 1141 -49.72 6.90 -2.55
CA VAL A 1141 -50.24 8.09 -3.23
C VAL A 1141 -49.82 9.28 -2.40
N GLY A 1142 -49.11 10.21 -3.03
CA GLY A 1142 -48.67 11.42 -2.38
C GLY A 1142 -48.98 12.66 -3.19
N TYR A 1143 -48.79 13.79 -2.54
CA TYR A 1143 -48.82 15.08 -3.19
C TYR A 1143 -47.51 15.77 -2.86
N ASN A 1144 -46.77 16.12 -3.91
CA ASN A 1144 -45.59 16.94 -3.82
C ASN A 1144 -46.01 18.41 -3.94
N PHE A 1145 -45.79 19.16 -2.87
CA PHE A 1145 -46.01 20.60 -2.80
C PHE A 1145 -44.72 21.39 -3.06
N SER A 1146 -43.61 20.71 -3.38
CA SER A 1146 -42.31 21.32 -3.63
C SER A 1146 -42.25 22.11 -4.93
N GLY A 1147 -41.42 23.15 -4.92
CA GLY A 1147 -41.02 23.93 -6.08
C GLY A 1147 -39.54 23.72 -6.44
N PHE A 1148 -39.03 22.50 -6.30
CA PHE A 1148 -37.62 22.14 -6.49
C PHE A 1148 -37.47 20.63 -6.67
N ASP A 1149 -36.42 20.20 -7.38
CA ASP A 1149 -35.87 18.84 -7.42
C ASP A 1149 -34.74 18.75 -6.39
N GLY A 1150 -34.77 17.81 -5.45
CA GLY A 1150 -33.88 17.72 -4.28
C GLY A 1150 -32.38 17.52 -4.54
N ASN A 1151 -31.93 17.62 -5.80
CA ASN A 1151 -30.55 17.42 -6.23
C ASN A 1151 -29.79 18.77 -6.32
N LEU A 1152 -28.74 18.92 -5.53
CA LEU A 1152 -27.87 20.11 -5.50
C LEU A 1152 -27.02 20.29 -6.77
N ALA A 1153 -27.06 19.36 -7.73
CA ALA A 1153 -26.25 19.37 -8.95
C ALA A 1153 -26.88 20.12 -10.14
N ASN A 1154 -28.18 20.45 -10.10
CA ASN A 1154 -28.88 21.15 -11.19
C ASN A 1154 -29.39 22.51 -10.71
N ASP A 1155 -28.91 23.56 -11.36
CA ASP A 1155 -29.19 24.97 -11.04
C ASP A 1155 -30.38 25.46 -11.89
N ASP A 1156 -31.58 24.90 -11.67
CA ASP A 1156 -32.77 25.23 -12.47
C ASP A 1156 -33.94 25.79 -11.63
N ASP A 1157 -34.38 27.00 -12.02
CA ASP A 1157 -35.36 27.86 -11.34
C ASP A 1157 -36.81 27.54 -11.82
N TYR A 1158 -37.47 26.49 -11.29
CA TYR A 1158 -38.89 26.20 -11.57
C TYR A 1158 -39.71 25.55 -10.42
N ASP A 1159 -41.01 25.91 -10.34
CA ASP A 1159 -41.98 25.36 -9.38
C ASP A 1159 -42.75 24.14 -9.94
N ALA A 1160 -42.57 22.94 -9.36
CA ALA A 1160 -43.21 21.69 -9.79
C ALA A 1160 -44.08 21.02 -8.70
N SER A 1161 -45.34 21.45 -8.56
CA SER A 1161 -46.30 20.84 -7.62
C SER A 1161 -47.28 19.87 -8.30
N GLY A 1162 -47.58 18.73 -7.65
CA GLY A 1162 -48.33 17.66 -8.29
C GLY A 1162 -48.72 16.47 -7.42
N VAL A 1163 -49.76 15.74 -7.82
CA VAL A 1163 -50.05 14.40 -7.27
C VAL A 1163 -49.05 13.42 -7.88
N PHE A 1164 -48.46 12.56 -7.05
CA PHE A 1164 -47.64 11.44 -7.50
C PHE A 1164 -48.16 10.11 -6.96
N ILE A 1165 -47.87 9.06 -7.70
CA ILE A 1165 -47.97 7.68 -7.24
C ILE A 1165 -46.55 7.19 -7.08
N ASN A 1166 -46.25 6.71 -5.88
CA ASN A 1166 -44.99 6.08 -5.49
C ASN A 1166 -45.20 4.56 -5.51
N LEU A 1167 -44.27 3.84 -6.10
CA LEU A 1167 -44.22 2.38 -6.04
C LEU A 1167 -42.85 2.00 -5.51
N VAL A 1168 -42.79 1.50 -4.27
CA VAL A 1168 -41.54 1.06 -3.65
C VAL A 1168 -41.58 -0.45 -3.45
N GLY A 1169 -40.77 -1.15 -4.23
CA GLY A 1169 -40.44 -2.55 -4.03
C GLY A 1169 -39.10 -2.66 -3.30
N LYS A 1170 -39.05 -3.52 -2.28
CA LYS A 1170 -37.81 -3.93 -1.61
C LYS A 1170 -37.66 -5.43 -1.72
N LEU A 1171 -36.52 -5.92 -2.17
CA LEU A 1171 -36.24 -7.35 -2.27
C LEU A 1171 -35.56 -7.86 -1.02
#